data_AF-A0A3A4PI09-F1
#
_entry.id   AF-A0A3A4PI09-F1
#
_cell.length_a   1.000
_cell.length_b   1.000
_cell.length_c   1.000
_cell.angle_alpha   90.00
_cell.angle_beta   90.00
_cell.angle_gamma   90.00
#
_symmetry.space_group_name_H-M   'P 1'
#
loop_
_entity.id
_entity.type
_entity.pdbx_description
1 polymer ?
#
loop_
_entity_poly.entity_id
_entity_poly.type
_entity_poly.pdbx_seq_one_letter_code
_entity_poly.pdbx_strand_id
1 'polypeptide(L)'
;MAAVCGLLLLGTAGCTMNGGPTGNDEDNANTSRNDNTGGDGNVNDNSGDDDVVAKGVLGALGEIRPNATAEERELFERGKAVATRRFSLTEGLGPDLNVTFCMACHERPTLGGGAGLYRNFFITGLINRDGEFELGATGGVLRMFHFGNDDLPARPAVSSALTIFAQRNPVPIFGTGLILEISDNAILLNADPDDLDGDGISGRPNVVDGVIARLGRKAQTIDLEGFIRGPLLNHLGITTDPLTDQQRLELPFMRNVAAAASRGKGDRQAQLVIGDDEDLVDADGVPDPEMSQGDLFDLVAFALLLAGPAPEPLNDQTRTGQALFESVGCAKCHVPALQGPRGLVPLFSDLLLHDMGEELADGIQQGMAEGSEFRTQPLWGVASVGPYLHDGRADTLEDAILAHGGEADASRAAFAALTEVERADVIAFLESLGGRELAGPGVAEAPQPQPGVGEFGGPRRSLTEDEEERFLRGREVFDRRFGFNAGVGALTGRDGFARFNGDSCRACHFDPVIGGAGPRGVNVMRHGILTGQGDFEASTDAPNTILHKEIVIGGEPIRPDLDVNVFEHRQTPPLFGMGLIDAIAEEDILAHEDGDDADRDGISGRAHVLSDGRVGRLGWKAQVPGLAEFVRDAMAAEMGITLPVQEGLTFGITEDSDGVADPELTVDAVEDLTFFVAMLAAPPRQPGATSEEALRGQALFESIRCATCHVPVLPATLDGERIDVPLYSDLLLHDAMGQSGIGIEDGDAGMTEFRTPPLWGLSRTAPYLHDASADTIEEAILGHRGESAEVRRAFRNLPEADRAAILTFLETR
;
A
#
# COMPACT_ATOMS: atom_id res chain seq x y z
N MET A 1 4.02 -26.55 -34.10
CA MET A 1 3.14 -27.03 -35.19
C MET A 1 2.02 -25.98 -35.31
N ALA A 2 2.15 -24.96 -36.16
CA ALA A 2 1.95 -24.96 -37.61
C ALA A 2 0.50 -24.57 -38.04
N ALA A 3 0.20 -23.26 -37.93
CA ALA A 3 -0.57 -22.36 -38.83
C ALA A 3 -1.91 -22.78 -39.52
N VAL A 4 -2.57 -21.76 -40.12
CA VAL A 4 -3.74 -21.82 -41.06
C VAL A 4 -5.11 -22.01 -40.36
N CYS A 5 -6.22 -21.33 -40.69
CA CYS A 5 -6.64 -20.36 -41.75
C CYS A 5 -7.53 -19.26 -41.11
N GLY A 6 -7.96 -18.13 -41.71
CA GLY A 6 -7.91 -17.54 -43.08
C GLY A 6 -9.15 -16.61 -43.24
N LEU A 7 -9.40 -15.83 -44.30
CA LEU A 7 -8.68 -15.33 -45.50
C LEU A 7 -9.62 -14.30 -46.22
N LEU A 8 -9.20 -13.74 -47.38
CA LEU A 8 -9.95 -12.92 -48.37
C LEU A 8 -9.96 -11.40 -48.07
N LEU A 9 -9.99 -10.41 -48.99
CA LEU A 9 -9.56 -10.13 -50.40
C LEU A 9 -9.62 -8.57 -50.52
N LEU A 10 -8.96 -7.75 -51.35
CA LEU A 10 -7.93 -7.76 -52.42
C LEU A 10 -7.38 -6.30 -52.52
N GLY A 11 -6.31 -5.92 -53.24
CA GLY A 11 -5.36 -6.66 -54.08
C GLY A 11 -4.36 -5.71 -54.80
N THR A 12 -3.27 -6.28 -55.33
CA THR A 12 -2.32 -5.85 -56.40
C THR A 12 -2.37 -4.43 -57.03
N ALA A 13 -1.29 -3.81 -57.53
CA ALA A 13 0.19 -3.98 -57.44
C ALA A 13 0.88 -2.97 -58.40
N GLY A 14 2.18 -2.67 -58.23
CA GLY A 14 3.03 -2.20 -59.35
C GLY A 14 4.03 -1.06 -59.04
N CYS A 15 5.33 -1.33 -59.25
CA CYS A 15 6.41 -0.33 -59.20
C CYS A 15 7.15 -0.25 -60.55
N THR A 16 7.52 0.95 -60.99
CA THR A 16 8.62 1.21 -61.96
C THR A 16 9.26 2.58 -61.67
N MET A 17 10.50 2.79 -62.14
CA MET A 17 11.40 3.89 -61.74
C MET A 17 11.98 4.66 -62.94
N ASN A 18 12.46 5.88 -62.65
CA ASN A 18 13.46 6.70 -63.37
C ASN A 18 13.09 7.40 -64.69
N GLY A 19 13.45 8.69 -64.79
CA GLY A 19 13.64 9.41 -66.07
C GLY A 19 13.45 10.93 -66.02
N GLY A 20 14.53 11.71 -65.85
CA GLY A 20 14.62 13.13 -66.27
C GLY A 20 15.67 13.31 -67.38
N PRO A 21 16.20 14.52 -67.70
CA PRO A 21 15.90 15.87 -67.17
C PRO A 21 15.84 16.97 -68.27
N THR A 22 16.17 18.24 -67.92
CA THR A 22 16.59 19.42 -68.73
C THR A 22 15.56 20.55 -69.01
N GLY A 23 16.04 21.80 -68.95
CA GLY A 23 15.34 23.06 -69.27
C GLY A 23 15.80 24.25 -68.38
N ASN A 24 16.35 25.32 -68.96
CA ASN A 24 16.96 26.49 -68.27
C ASN A 24 16.30 27.83 -68.70
N ASP A 25 16.89 28.94 -68.21
CA ASP A 25 16.86 30.34 -68.72
C ASP A 25 15.76 31.27 -68.15
N GLU A 26 15.96 32.59 -67.95
CA GLU A 26 17.08 33.43 -67.43
C GLU A 26 16.55 34.91 -67.29
N ASP A 27 17.26 35.79 -66.55
CA ASP A 27 17.27 37.28 -66.70
C ASP A 27 15.99 38.15 -66.45
N ASN A 28 16.02 39.46 -66.07
CA ASN A 28 17.04 40.33 -65.41
C ASN A 28 16.43 41.68 -64.85
N ALA A 29 17.25 42.43 -64.09
CA ALA A 29 17.38 43.91 -64.02
C ALA A 29 16.26 44.88 -63.49
N ASN A 30 16.26 45.07 -62.16
CA ASN A 30 16.30 46.36 -61.40
C ASN A 30 16.27 47.74 -62.16
N THR A 31 15.47 48.73 -61.69
CA THR A 31 15.93 50.15 -61.51
C THR A 31 15.05 51.08 -60.61
N SER A 32 15.69 51.71 -59.61
CA SER A 32 15.29 52.78 -58.65
C SER A 32 14.33 53.92 -59.10
N ARG A 33 13.49 54.54 -58.22
CA ARG A 33 13.84 55.53 -57.14
C ARG A 33 12.64 55.95 -56.23
N ASN A 34 12.97 56.36 -54.99
CA ASN A 34 12.36 57.36 -54.06
C ASN A 34 11.08 58.16 -54.47
N ASP A 35 10.18 58.59 -53.55
CA ASP A 35 10.41 59.14 -52.19
C ASP A 35 9.32 58.81 -51.11
N ASN A 36 9.80 58.46 -49.91
CA ASN A 36 9.34 58.80 -48.54
C ASN A 36 7.85 59.18 -48.22
N THR A 37 7.08 58.24 -47.62
CA THR A 37 6.29 58.42 -46.37
C THR A 37 5.67 57.09 -45.88
N GLY A 38 5.54 56.92 -44.55
CA GLY A 38 4.98 55.73 -43.88
C GLY A 38 5.99 55.08 -42.91
N GLY A 39 5.61 54.28 -41.92
CA GLY A 39 4.27 53.88 -41.46
C GLY A 39 4.38 53.17 -40.09
N ASP A 40 3.25 52.82 -39.47
CA ASP A 40 3.21 52.34 -38.08
C ASP A 40 3.95 51.00 -37.86
N GLY A 41 4.52 50.84 -36.66
CA GLY A 41 5.22 49.62 -36.25
C GLY A 41 4.24 48.47 -36.04
N ASN A 42 4.37 47.41 -36.85
CA ASN A 42 3.47 46.27 -36.80
C ASN A 42 3.60 45.47 -35.49
N VAL A 43 2.47 45.02 -34.94
CA VAL A 43 2.43 44.07 -33.82
C VAL A 43 2.83 42.69 -34.36
N ASN A 44 3.79 42.03 -33.70
CA ASN A 44 4.00 40.60 -33.91
C ASN A 44 2.97 39.83 -33.08
N ASP A 45 2.03 39.21 -33.80
CA ASP A 45 1.20 38.11 -33.31
C ASP A 45 2.09 36.98 -32.77
N ASN A 46 1.74 36.47 -31.58
CA ASN A 46 2.30 35.28 -30.98
C ASN A 46 1.24 34.52 -30.16
N SER A 47 -0.03 34.65 -30.53
CA SER A 47 -1.19 34.06 -29.81
C SER A 47 -1.65 32.76 -30.48
N GLY A 48 -0.83 31.71 -30.41
CA GLY A 48 -1.07 30.49 -31.21
C GLY A 48 -0.57 29.13 -30.70
N ASP A 49 0.22 29.06 -29.63
CA ASP A 49 0.71 27.76 -29.08
C ASP A 49 0.56 27.64 -27.54
N ASP A 50 0.28 28.76 -26.83
CA ASP A 50 0.23 28.79 -25.35
C ASP A 50 -1.01 28.06 -24.78
N ASP A 51 -2.19 28.25 -25.42
CA ASP A 51 -3.49 27.64 -25.05
C ASP A 51 -3.57 26.11 -25.28
N VAL A 52 -2.48 25.47 -25.72
CA VAL A 52 -2.49 24.06 -26.12
C VAL A 52 -2.06 23.17 -24.97
N VAL A 53 -2.84 22.15 -24.64
CA VAL A 53 -2.47 21.13 -23.62
C VAL A 53 -1.13 20.47 -23.96
N ALA A 54 -0.26 20.36 -22.96
CA ALA A 54 1.11 19.88 -23.11
C ALA A 54 1.18 18.49 -23.79
N LYS A 55 1.83 18.45 -24.97
CA LYS A 55 1.77 17.29 -25.87
C LYS A 55 2.67 16.14 -25.40
N GLY A 56 2.08 14.96 -25.21
CA GLY A 56 2.78 13.71 -24.92
C GLY A 56 3.34 13.57 -23.50
N VAL A 57 2.87 14.38 -22.55
CA VAL A 57 3.22 14.25 -21.12
C VAL A 57 2.13 13.57 -20.30
N LEU A 58 0.89 13.56 -20.78
CA LEU A 58 -0.21 12.82 -20.20
C LEU A 58 -0.27 11.41 -20.80
N GLY A 59 -0.67 10.41 -20.01
CA GLY A 59 -0.70 9.00 -20.37
C GLY A 59 -1.62 8.17 -19.46
N ALA A 60 -1.41 6.84 -19.47
CA ALA A 60 -2.10 5.95 -18.54
C ALA A 60 -1.54 6.07 -17.11
N LEU A 61 -2.33 5.67 -16.11
CA LEU A 61 -1.90 5.66 -14.71
C LEU A 61 -0.74 4.67 -14.50
N GLY A 62 0.27 5.08 -13.73
CA GLY A 62 1.47 4.31 -13.42
C GLY A 62 2.48 4.12 -14.57
N GLU A 63 2.13 4.55 -15.79
CA GLU A 63 3.02 4.48 -16.94
C GLU A 63 3.97 5.68 -17.03
N ILE A 64 5.07 5.49 -17.76
CA ILE A 64 5.99 6.57 -18.09
C ILE A 64 5.36 7.56 -19.09
N ARG A 65 5.60 8.85 -18.91
CA ARG A 65 5.16 9.91 -19.84
C ARG A 65 5.45 9.55 -21.33
N PRO A 66 4.48 9.61 -22.26
CA PRO A 66 4.65 9.08 -23.61
C PRO A 66 5.84 9.64 -24.41
N ASN A 67 6.24 10.90 -24.18
CA ASN A 67 7.35 11.55 -24.88
C ASN A 67 8.75 11.30 -24.31
N ALA A 68 8.90 10.44 -23.29
CA ALA A 68 10.19 10.12 -22.68
C ALA A 68 11.20 9.54 -23.69
N THR A 69 12.48 9.91 -23.55
CA THR A 69 13.59 9.38 -24.37
C THR A 69 13.90 7.90 -24.08
N ALA A 70 14.88 7.31 -24.76
CA ALA A 70 15.33 5.96 -24.45
C ALA A 70 16.03 5.91 -23.07
N GLU A 71 16.87 6.91 -22.81
CA GLU A 71 17.62 7.09 -21.56
C GLU A 71 16.68 7.35 -20.38
N GLU A 72 15.63 8.15 -20.58
CA GLU A 72 14.59 8.37 -19.57
C GLU A 72 13.78 7.09 -19.28
N ARG A 73 13.56 6.20 -20.25
CA ARG A 73 12.90 4.90 -20.03
C ARG A 73 13.77 3.91 -19.26
N GLU A 74 15.06 3.85 -19.59
CA GLU A 74 16.03 3.05 -18.82
C GLU A 74 16.17 3.58 -17.38
N LEU A 75 16.08 4.89 -17.17
CA LEU A 75 16.06 5.55 -15.86
C LEU A 75 14.78 5.24 -15.07
N PHE A 76 13.61 5.34 -15.70
CA PHE A 76 12.31 5.03 -15.08
C PHE A 76 12.21 3.58 -14.61
N GLU A 77 12.64 2.59 -15.42
CA GLU A 77 12.55 1.18 -15.00
C GLU A 77 13.54 0.84 -13.87
N ARG A 78 14.70 1.51 -13.76
CA ARG A 78 15.56 1.38 -12.56
C ARG A 78 14.92 2.01 -11.32
N GLY A 79 14.40 3.23 -11.44
CA GLY A 79 13.73 3.92 -10.33
C GLY A 79 12.48 3.18 -9.83
N LYS A 80 11.72 2.59 -10.75
CA LYS A 80 10.61 1.68 -10.48
C LYS A 80 11.05 0.44 -9.71
N ALA A 81 12.17 -0.18 -10.12
CA ALA A 81 12.74 -1.31 -9.38
C ALA A 81 13.12 -0.92 -7.93
N VAL A 82 13.74 0.25 -7.73
CA VAL A 82 14.02 0.79 -6.38
C VAL A 82 12.72 1.05 -5.61
N ALA A 83 11.71 1.65 -6.23
CA ALA A 83 10.43 1.95 -5.57
C ALA A 83 9.68 0.68 -5.10
N THR A 84 9.84 -0.42 -5.83
CA THR A 84 9.33 -1.75 -5.48
C THR A 84 10.25 -2.59 -4.58
N ARG A 85 11.49 -2.16 -4.32
CA ARG A 85 12.42 -2.91 -3.46
C ARG A 85 11.94 -2.84 -2.01
N ARG A 86 11.74 -4.02 -1.41
CA ARG A 86 11.62 -4.18 0.04
C ARG A 86 12.99 -4.12 0.68
N PHE A 87 13.10 -3.37 1.75
CA PHE A 87 14.26 -3.39 2.64
C PHE A 87 14.07 -4.50 3.67
N SER A 88 15.13 -5.28 3.94
CA SER A 88 15.22 -6.20 5.08
C SER A 88 15.69 -5.50 6.35
N LEU A 89 15.55 -6.14 7.52
CA LEU A 89 16.17 -5.64 8.76
C LEU A 89 17.70 -5.59 8.65
N THR A 90 18.28 -6.45 7.78
CA THR A 90 19.72 -6.49 7.48
C THR A 90 20.18 -5.48 6.42
N GLU A 91 19.23 -4.77 5.77
CA GLU A 91 19.44 -3.63 4.87
C GLU A 91 19.10 -2.29 5.56
N GLY A 92 18.87 -2.30 6.88
CA GLY A 92 18.64 -1.10 7.70
C GLY A 92 17.18 -0.63 7.80
N LEU A 93 16.23 -1.55 7.63
CA LEU A 93 14.82 -1.26 7.89
C LEU A 93 14.55 -1.11 9.40
N GLY A 94 14.13 0.09 9.83
CA GLY A 94 13.53 0.32 11.15
C GLY A 94 14.34 1.24 12.08
N PRO A 95 14.64 0.82 13.34
CA PRO A 95 14.01 -0.29 14.05
C PRO A 95 12.50 -0.06 14.23
N ASP A 96 12.00 1.18 14.26
CA ASP A 96 10.57 1.47 14.14
C ASP A 96 10.18 1.84 12.71
N LEU A 97 9.00 1.40 12.26
CA LEU A 97 8.52 1.60 10.89
C LEU A 97 6.99 1.65 10.77
N ASN A 98 6.51 2.03 9.59
CA ASN A 98 5.12 1.90 9.14
C ASN A 98 4.99 0.99 7.89
N VAL A 99 5.98 1.01 6.98
CA VAL A 99 6.05 0.16 5.79
C VAL A 99 7.49 -0.27 5.50
N THR A 100 7.70 -1.14 4.51
CA THR A 100 9.04 -1.66 4.14
C THR A 100 9.50 -1.34 2.72
N PHE A 101 8.68 -0.61 1.95
CA PHE A 101 8.99 -0.13 0.59
C PHE A 101 8.06 1.01 0.19
N CYS A 102 8.49 1.89 -0.71
CA CYS A 102 7.71 3.07 -1.13
C CYS A 102 6.36 2.70 -1.74
N MET A 103 6.34 1.70 -2.63
CA MET A 103 5.11 1.29 -3.31
C MET A 103 4.09 0.60 -2.39
N ALA A 104 4.39 0.35 -1.11
CA ALA A 104 3.40 -0.11 -0.13
C ALA A 104 2.34 0.96 0.18
N CYS A 105 2.66 2.24 0.02
CA CYS A 105 1.71 3.35 0.19
C CYS A 105 1.24 3.95 -1.15
N HIS A 106 1.87 3.57 -2.25
CA HIS A 106 1.64 4.13 -3.59
C HIS A 106 1.31 3.03 -4.62
N GLU A 107 0.59 2.01 -4.17
CA GLU A 107 0.28 0.78 -4.91
C GLU A 107 -0.91 0.94 -5.89
N ARG A 108 -1.91 1.79 -5.60
CA ARG A 108 -3.25 1.69 -6.19
C ARG A 108 -3.73 2.99 -6.89
N PRO A 109 -4.35 2.89 -8.08
CA PRO A 109 -4.72 1.66 -8.81
C PRO A 109 -3.54 1.00 -9.53
N THR A 110 -2.41 1.70 -9.58
CA THR A 110 -1.13 1.31 -10.18
C THR A 110 0.00 1.99 -9.40
N LEU A 111 1.24 1.51 -9.57
CA LEU A 111 2.45 2.10 -9.00
C LEU A 111 2.50 3.63 -9.18
N GLY A 112 2.77 4.37 -8.10
CA GLY A 112 2.72 5.83 -8.05
C GLY A 112 1.35 6.41 -7.67
N GLY A 113 0.39 5.58 -7.30
CA GLY A 113 -0.94 5.99 -6.85
C GLY A 113 -1.02 6.29 -5.34
N GLY A 114 -2.22 6.09 -4.79
CA GLY A 114 -2.45 6.06 -3.35
C GLY A 114 -2.53 4.62 -2.83
N ALA A 115 -3.27 4.41 -1.75
CA ALA A 115 -3.55 3.09 -1.20
C ALA A 115 -4.88 3.08 -0.41
N GLY A 116 -5.26 1.91 0.12
CA GLY A 116 -6.49 1.73 0.91
C GLY A 116 -6.41 2.30 2.34
N LEU A 117 -7.51 2.20 3.09
CA LEU A 117 -7.62 2.76 4.45
C LEU A 117 -6.60 2.17 5.43
N TYR A 118 -6.21 0.90 5.25
CA TYR A 118 -5.15 0.24 6.03
C TYR A 118 -3.74 0.87 5.85
N ARG A 119 -3.56 1.74 4.84
CA ARG A 119 -2.34 2.53 4.62
C ARG A 119 -2.44 3.96 5.11
N ASN A 120 -3.50 4.30 5.83
CA ASN A 120 -3.49 5.48 6.67
C ASN A 120 -2.31 5.43 7.68
N PHE A 121 -1.94 6.61 8.16
CA PHE A 121 -0.91 6.82 9.16
C PHE A 121 -1.23 8.10 9.94
N PHE A 122 -0.65 8.24 11.13
CA PHE A 122 -0.86 9.44 11.96
C PHE A 122 0.29 10.42 11.83
N ILE A 123 -0.02 11.68 11.57
CA ILE A 123 0.86 12.82 11.88
C ILE A 123 0.48 13.33 13.26
N THR A 124 1.47 13.74 14.04
CA THR A 124 1.32 14.13 15.44
C THR A 124 2.06 15.42 15.73
N GLY A 125 1.56 16.16 16.71
CA GLY A 125 2.16 17.41 17.17
C GLY A 125 1.79 17.74 18.60
N LEU A 126 2.35 18.85 19.09
CA LEU A 126 2.03 19.41 20.39
C LEU A 126 1.96 20.94 20.33
N ILE A 127 1.09 21.52 21.15
CA ILE A 127 1.16 22.95 21.47
C ILE A 127 2.11 23.12 22.64
N ASN A 128 3.17 23.89 22.45
CA ASN A 128 4.20 24.12 23.45
C ASN A 128 3.72 25.08 24.56
N ARG A 129 4.59 25.37 25.55
CA ARG A 129 4.20 26.20 26.70
C ARG A 129 3.96 27.67 26.38
N ASP A 130 4.49 28.15 25.27
CA ASP A 130 4.36 29.53 24.81
C ASP A 130 3.19 29.68 23.80
N GLY A 131 2.58 28.58 23.39
CA GLY A 131 1.38 28.51 22.54
C GLY A 131 1.65 28.19 21.08
N GLU A 132 2.89 27.85 20.73
CA GLU A 132 3.32 27.56 19.35
C GLU A 132 3.19 26.06 19.03
N PHE A 133 2.95 25.72 17.76
CA PHE A 133 2.85 24.33 17.30
C PHE A 133 4.24 23.74 17.00
N GLU A 134 4.51 22.58 17.56
CA GLU A 134 5.70 21.75 17.25
C GLU A 134 5.23 20.40 16.69
N LEU A 135 5.79 19.96 15.55
CA LEU A 135 5.62 18.59 15.09
C LEU A 135 6.23 17.61 16.11
N GLY A 136 5.68 16.40 16.18
CA GLY A 136 6.32 15.29 16.88
C GLY A 136 7.69 14.93 16.27
N ALA A 137 8.40 14.00 16.92
CA ALA A 137 9.60 13.40 16.35
C ALA A 137 9.31 12.80 14.95
N THR A 138 10.35 12.59 14.15
CA THR A 138 10.22 11.84 12.88
C THR A 138 9.23 12.52 11.90
N GLY A 139 9.34 13.85 11.76
CA GLY A 139 8.43 14.67 10.94
C GLY A 139 6.98 14.67 11.42
N GLY A 140 6.75 14.39 12.71
CA GLY A 140 5.45 14.14 13.31
C GLY A 140 4.87 12.75 13.01
N VAL A 141 5.47 11.95 12.13
CA VAL A 141 4.93 10.64 11.72
C VAL A 141 5.02 9.65 12.88
N LEU A 142 3.87 9.17 13.35
CA LEU A 142 3.83 8.08 14.32
C LEU A 142 4.18 6.76 13.62
N ARG A 143 5.27 6.12 14.06
CA ARG A 143 5.67 4.78 13.62
C ARG A 143 4.93 3.74 14.46
N MET A 144 4.30 2.75 13.82
CA MET A 144 3.35 1.83 14.48
C MET A 144 3.97 0.49 14.89
N PHE A 145 5.06 0.07 14.24
CA PHE A 145 5.73 -1.20 14.50
C PHE A 145 7.18 -0.99 14.94
N HIS A 146 7.69 -1.86 15.81
CA HIS A 146 9.09 -1.88 16.27
C HIS A 146 9.69 -3.29 16.12
N PHE A 147 10.88 -3.40 15.52
CA PHE A 147 11.59 -4.66 15.23
C PHE A 147 13.05 -4.68 15.77
N GLY A 148 13.32 -3.93 16.83
CA GLY A 148 14.63 -3.91 17.50
C GLY A 148 15.00 -5.21 18.22
N ASN A 149 16.25 -5.27 18.69
CA ASN A 149 16.84 -6.43 19.38
C ASN A 149 17.12 -6.15 20.88
N ASP A 150 16.49 -5.13 21.46
CA ASP A 150 16.86 -4.47 22.71
C ASP A 150 15.81 -4.59 23.83
N ASP A 151 15.08 -5.71 23.85
CA ASP A 151 14.00 -6.04 24.80
C ASP A 151 12.83 -5.01 24.84
N LEU A 152 12.72 -4.15 23.83
CA LEU A 152 11.64 -3.18 23.68
C LEU A 152 10.33 -3.84 23.16
N PRO A 153 9.16 -3.27 23.48
CA PRO A 153 7.88 -3.79 23.01
C PRO A 153 7.75 -3.66 21.48
N ALA A 154 7.02 -4.59 20.86
CA ALA A 154 6.69 -4.60 19.43
C ALA A 154 5.97 -3.32 18.92
N ARG A 155 5.50 -2.46 19.83
CA ARG A 155 4.90 -1.14 19.55
C ARG A 155 5.75 0.02 20.08
N PRO A 156 6.11 1.00 19.24
CA PRO A 156 6.70 2.27 19.70
C PRO A 156 5.79 3.00 20.70
N ALA A 157 6.40 3.59 21.73
CA ALA A 157 5.66 4.27 22.80
C ALA A 157 5.13 5.65 22.37
N VAL A 158 3.81 5.84 22.38
CA VAL A 158 3.18 7.13 22.08
C VAL A 158 3.41 8.11 23.24
N SER A 159 4.18 9.17 23.00
CA SER A 159 4.46 10.19 24.02
C SER A 159 3.18 10.86 24.55
N SER A 160 3.09 11.03 25.87
CA SER A 160 2.00 11.74 26.54
C SER A 160 2.14 13.28 26.48
N ALA A 161 3.17 13.80 25.80
CA ALA A 161 3.29 15.22 25.47
C ALA A 161 2.61 15.58 24.13
N LEU A 162 2.35 14.59 23.26
CA LEU A 162 1.61 14.80 22.01
C LEU A 162 0.15 15.09 22.32
N THR A 163 -0.38 16.14 21.71
CA THR A 163 -1.72 16.69 22.00
C THR A 163 -2.56 16.95 20.74
N ILE A 164 -1.97 16.77 19.55
CA ILE A 164 -2.65 16.84 18.26
C ILE A 164 -2.31 15.57 17.48
N PHE A 165 -3.33 14.94 16.89
CA PHE A 165 -3.23 13.71 16.12
C PHE A 165 -4.10 13.83 14.87
N ALA A 166 -3.53 13.52 13.70
CA ALA A 166 -4.18 13.63 12.40
C ALA A 166 -3.96 12.35 11.59
N GLN A 167 -5.03 11.63 11.26
CA GLN A 167 -4.96 10.48 10.36
C GLN A 167 -4.86 10.99 8.91
N ARG A 168 -3.91 10.48 8.14
CA ARG A 168 -3.66 10.87 6.74
C ARG A 168 -3.61 9.66 5.82
N ASN A 169 -4.19 9.79 4.63
CA ASN A 169 -4.04 8.83 3.54
C ASN A 169 -2.84 9.18 2.63
N PRO A 170 -2.16 8.18 2.01
CA PRO A 170 -1.10 8.43 1.04
C PRO A 170 -1.58 9.25 -0.18
N VAL A 171 -0.69 10.06 -0.76
CA VAL A 171 -1.01 10.88 -1.94
C VAL A 171 -0.56 10.21 -3.25
N PRO A 172 -1.39 10.24 -4.31
CA PRO A 172 -0.93 9.93 -5.66
C PRO A 172 0.19 10.88 -6.13
N ILE A 173 1.22 10.31 -6.76
CA ILE A 173 2.38 11.02 -7.32
C ILE A 173 2.39 11.05 -8.86
N PHE A 174 1.26 10.74 -9.50
CA PHE A 174 1.09 10.87 -10.95
C PHE A 174 1.28 12.33 -11.40
N GLY A 175 2.10 12.52 -12.44
CA GLY A 175 2.37 13.84 -13.00
C GLY A 175 3.16 14.80 -12.09
N THR A 176 3.79 14.33 -11.00
CA THR A 176 4.55 15.21 -10.08
C THR A 176 5.63 16.03 -10.79
N GLY A 177 6.32 15.45 -11.78
CA GLY A 177 7.26 16.20 -12.63
C GLY A 177 6.64 17.36 -13.43
N LEU A 178 5.34 17.32 -13.73
CA LEU A 178 4.62 18.43 -14.39
C LEU A 178 4.17 19.49 -13.38
N ILE A 179 3.79 19.11 -12.16
CA ILE A 179 3.44 20.06 -11.09
C ILE A 179 4.64 20.97 -10.78
N LEU A 180 5.85 20.39 -10.76
CA LEU A 180 7.11 21.11 -10.52
C LEU A 180 7.55 22.03 -11.68
N GLU A 181 6.96 21.88 -12.86
CA GLU A 181 7.22 22.76 -14.01
C GLU A 181 6.30 23.97 -14.08
N ILE A 182 5.13 23.94 -13.42
CA ILE A 182 4.17 25.06 -13.39
C ILE A 182 4.84 26.25 -12.71
N SER A 183 4.94 27.39 -13.40
CA SER A 183 5.67 28.56 -12.89
C SER A 183 5.01 29.20 -11.66
N ASP A 184 5.80 29.85 -10.79
CA ASP A 184 5.28 30.59 -9.63
C ASP A 184 4.19 31.60 -10.03
N ASN A 185 4.40 32.29 -11.16
CA ASN A 185 3.44 33.25 -11.72
C ASN A 185 2.12 32.58 -12.14
N ALA A 186 2.12 31.32 -12.58
CA ALA A 186 0.88 30.63 -12.95
C ALA A 186 0.03 30.30 -11.72
N ILE A 187 0.65 30.01 -10.58
CA ILE A 187 -0.04 29.81 -9.29
C ILE A 187 -0.54 31.17 -8.76
N LEU A 188 0.35 32.17 -8.68
CA LEU A 188 0.03 33.51 -8.17
C LEU A 188 -1.06 34.27 -8.95
N LEU A 189 -1.33 33.91 -10.21
CA LEU A 189 -2.41 34.50 -11.00
C LEU A 189 -3.82 34.11 -10.54
N ASN A 190 -3.96 33.09 -9.67
CA ASN A 190 -5.24 32.65 -9.09
C ASN A 190 -5.34 32.99 -7.59
N ALA A 191 -4.32 33.62 -7.00
CA ALA A 191 -4.29 33.89 -5.57
C ALA A 191 -5.03 35.20 -5.22
N ASP A 192 -6.02 35.12 -4.33
CA ASP A 192 -6.77 36.26 -3.79
C ASP A 192 -6.86 36.20 -2.25
N PRO A 193 -5.74 36.37 -1.52
CA PRO A 193 -5.70 36.25 -0.05
C PRO A 193 -6.47 37.34 0.71
N ASP A 194 -7.11 38.29 0.02
CA ASP A 194 -7.86 39.42 0.59
C ASP A 194 -9.36 39.38 0.22
N ASP A 195 -9.87 38.33 -0.48
CA ASP A 195 -11.25 38.21 -1.00
C ASP A 195 -11.70 39.48 -1.77
N LEU A 196 -10.90 39.87 -2.77
CA LEU A 196 -11.06 41.16 -3.48
C LEU A 196 -12.24 41.18 -4.45
N ASP A 197 -12.69 40.02 -4.94
CA ASP A 197 -13.92 39.92 -5.75
C ASP A 197 -15.20 39.68 -4.91
N GLY A 198 -15.05 39.23 -3.66
CA GLY A 198 -16.12 39.12 -2.66
C GLY A 198 -16.95 37.85 -2.78
N ASP A 199 -16.35 36.76 -3.29
CA ASP A 199 -17.01 35.46 -3.43
C ASP A 199 -16.85 34.51 -2.23
N GLY A 200 -15.93 34.82 -1.31
CA GLY A 200 -15.67 34.06 -0.09
C GLY A 200 -14.53 33.05 -0.16
N ILE A 201 -13.76 33.03 -1.25
CA ILE A 201 -12.55 32.20 -1.43
C ILE A 201 -11.32 33.11 -1.23
N SER A 202 -10.29 32.60 -0.53
CA SER A 202 -9.12 33.36 -0.07
C SER A 202 -7.79 32.68 -0.42
N GLY A 203 -7.77 31.98 -1.56
CA GLY A 203 -6.70 31.09 -2.00
C GLY A 203 -5.31 31.72 -1.97
N ARG A 204 -4.36 31.08 -1.27
CA ARG A 204 -2.99 31.61 -1.06
C ARG A 204 -1.89 30.56 -1.19
N PRO A 205 -0.68 30.91 -1.68
CA PRO A 205 0.42 29.95 -1.72
C PRO A 205 0.95 29.64 -0.32
N ASN A 206 1.37 28.38 -0.08
CA ASN A 206 2.33 28.11 1.00
C ASN A 206 3.74 28.48 0.51
N VAL A 207 4.54 29.07 1.39
CA VAL A 207 5.87 29.60 1.07
C VAL A 207 6.85 29.10 2.12
N VAL A 208 7.76 28.24 1.70
CA VAL A 208 8.78 27.62 2.55
C VAL A 208 10.15 28.12 2.08
N ASP A 209 10.97 28.62 3.00
CA ASP A 209 12.26 29.28 2.71
C ASP A 209 12.21 30.41 1.65
N GLY A 210 11.03 30.99 1.42
CA GLY A 210 10.81 32.03 0.41
C GLY A 210 10.50 31.52 -1.01
N VAL A 211 10.33 30.20 -1.17
CA VAL A 211 9.92 29.55 -2.43
C VAL A 211 8.46 29.10 -2.32
N ILE A 212 7.67 29.26 -3.40
CA ILE A 212 6.30 28.71 -3.43
C ILE A 212 6.39 27.19 -3.45
N ALA A 213 5.93 26.58 -2.37
CA ALA A 213 5.93 25.14 -2.20
C ALA A 213 4.68 24.53 -2.86
N ARG A 214 4.78 23.28 -3.31
CA ARG A 214 3.82 22.65 -4.26
C ARG A 214 3.47 21.21 -3.93
N LEU A 215 4.37 20.49 -3.26
CA LEU A 215 4.21 19.07 -2.96
C LEU A 215 3.64 18.86 -1.55
N GLY A 216 2.99 17.71 -1.33
CA GLY A 216 2.28 17.40 -0.10
C GLY A 216 0.83 17.91 -0.05
N ARG A 217 0.14 17.59 1.05
CA ARG A 217 -1.28 17.89 1.29
C ARG A 217 -1.54 19.35 1.72
N LYS A 218 -0.57 20.02 2.35
CA LYS A 218 -0.63 21.44 2.73
C LYS A 218 0.41 22.26 1.95
N ALA A 219 0.75 21.82 0.74
CA ALA A 219 1.79 22.41 -0.09
C ALA A 219 3.14 22.60 0.66
N GLN A 220 3.48 21.72 1.60
CA GLN A 220 4.55 21.95 2.58
C GLN A 220 5.98 21.65 2.07
N THR A 221 6.14 21.28 0.79
CA THR A 221 7.43 20.85 0.24
C THR A 221 7.74 21.52 -1.11
N ILE A 222 8.97 22.02 -1.26
CA ILE A 222 9.47 22.78 -2.41
C ILE A 222 10.07 21.92 -3.53
N ASP A 223 10.66 20.77 -3.19
CA ASP A 223 11.41 19.91 -4.11
C ASP A 223 11.12 18.42 -3.88
N LEU A 224 11.37 17.61 -4.92
CA LEU A 224 11.02 16.18 -4.92
C LEU A 224 12.04 15.29 -4.20
N GLU A 225 13.28 15.74 -4.02
CA GLU A 225 14.29 15.00 -3.29
C GLU A 225 13.93 14.98 -1.80
N GLY A 226 13.62 16.14 -1.21
CA GLY A 226 13.07 16.24 0.14
C GLY A 226 11.76 15.47 0.28
N PHE A 227 10.84 15.61 -0.67
CA PHE A 227 9.54 14.91 -0.65
C PHE A 227 9.65 13.38 -0.63
N ILE A 228 10.73 12.80 -1.19
CA ILE A 228 10.97 11.35 -1.21
C ILE A 228 11.83 10.89 -0.02
N ARG A 229 12.88 11.64 0.32
CA ARG A 229 13.76 11.29 1.46
C ARG A 229 13.03 11.37 2.80
N GLY A 230 12.11 12.33 2.97
CA GLY A 230 11.34 12.49 4.20
C GLY A 230 10.57 11.22 4.59
N PRO A 231 9.74 10.64 3.69
CA PRO A 231 9.08 9.36 3.93
C PRO A 231 10.02 8.15 4.06
N LEU A 232 11.19 8.12 3.42
CA LEU A 232 12.17 7.04 3.62
C LEU A 232 12.60 6.95 5.08
N LEU A 233 13.10 8.04 5.65
CA LEU A 233 13.45 8.12 7.07
C LEU A 233 12.20 7.93 7.95
N ASN A 234 11.13 8.69 7.70
CA ASN A 234 10.02 8.81 8.63
C ASN A 234 9.03 7.62 8.63
N HIS A 235 8.99 6.79 7.58
CA HIS A 235 8.13 5.60 7.52
C HIS A 235 8.87 4.26 7.40
N LEU A 236 10.14 4.23 6.98
CA LEU A 236 10.93 2.99 6.84
C LEU A 236 12.17 2.95 7.76
N GLY A 237 12.65 4.09 8.28
CA GLY A 237 13.95 4.23 8.95
C GLY A 237 15.09 4.62 8.00
N ILE A 238 15.06 4.08 6.78
CA ILE A 238 16.08 4.22 5.72
C ILE A 238 16.63 5.65 5.59
N THR A 239 17.89 5.83 5.98
CA THR A 239 18.63 7.08 5.79
C THR A 239 19.09 7.22 4.33
N THR A 240 19.41 8.44 3.94
CA THR A 240 19.86 8.78 2.58
C THR A 240 20.85 9.92 2.63
N ASP A 241 21.97 9.79 1.92
CA ASP A 241 22.77 10.95 1.53
C ASP A 241 21.94 11.87 0.60
N PRO A 242 22.05 13.22 0.71
CA PRO A 242 21.49 14.13 -0.27
C PRO A 242 22.18 13.96 -1.63
N LEU A 243 21.45 14.20 -2.73
CA LEU A 243 22.05 14.20 -4.06
C LEU A 243 23.15 15.27 -4.18
N THR A 244 24.14 15.05 -5.05
CA THR A 244 25.06 16.13 -5.43
C THR A 244 24.39 17.12 -6.39
N ASP A 245 24.89 18.36 -6.43
CA ASP A 245 24.39 19.37 -7.37
C ASP A 245 24.54 18.94 -8.84
N GLN A 246 25.54 18.11 -9.14
CA GLN A 246 25.71 17.51 -10.47
C GLN A 246 24.57 16.53 -10.79
N GLN A 247 24.19 15.65 -9.86
CA GLN A 247 23.03 14.77 -10.02
C GLN A 247 21.73 15.57 -10.17
N ARG A 248 21.52 16.65 -9.39
CA ARG A 248 20.33 17.53 -9.54
C ARG A 248 20.23 18.15 -10.94
N LEU A 249 21.36 18.45 -11.59
CA LEU A 249 21.42 18.94 -12.98
C LEU A 249 21.28 17.83 -14.04
N GLU A 250 21.43 16.57 -13.64
CA GLU A 250 21.27 15.39 -14.49
C GLU A 250 19.85 14.81 -14.45
N LEU A 251 19.06 15.11 -13.40
CA LEU A 251 17.64 14.74 -13.29
C LEU A 251 16.80 15.26 -14.47
N PRO A 252 15.73 14.53 -14.86
CA PRO A 252 14.74 15.02 -15.81
C PRO A 252 14.19 16.41 -15.44
N PHE A 253 13.95 17.24 -16.45
CA PHE A 253 13.31 18.58 -16.39
C PHE A 253 14.02 19.68 -15.59
N MET A 254 14.81 19.34 -14.55
CA MET A 254 15.57 20.29 -13.71
C MET A 254 16.55 21.18 -14.50
N ARG A 255 17.00 20.74 -15.68
CA ARG A 255 17.89 21.52 -16.58
C ARG A 255 17.37 22.89 -16.99
N ASN A 256 16.06 23.15 -16.87
CA ASN A 256 15.46 24.46 -17.13
C ASN A 256 14.91 25.16 -15.86
N VAL A 257 14.84 24.46 -14.72
CA VAL A 257 14.24 24.98 -13.46
C VAL A 257 15.36 25.41 -12.49
N ALA A 258 16.19 26.35 -12.94
CA ALA A 258 17.39 26.81 -12.21
C ALA A 258 17.10 27.56 -10.89
N ALA A 259 15.83 27.66 -10.46
CA ALA A 259 15.41 28.21 -9.17
C ALA A 259 15.26 27.14 -8.07
N ALA A 260 14.92 25.89 -8.42
CA ALA A 260 14.66 24.81 -7.46
C ALA A 260 15.95 24.13 -6.92
N ALA A 261 17.12 24.78 -7.08
CA ALA A 261 18.42 24.28 -6.65
C ALA A 261 18.92 24.90 -5.33
N SER A 262 18.15 25.79 -4.70
CA SER A 262 18.44 26.29 -3.36
C SER A 262 17.95 25.29 -2.31
N ARG A 263 18.88 24.70 -1.53
CA ARG A 263 18.52 24.14 -0.21
C ARG A 263 17.82 25.24 0.59
N GLY A 264 16.55 25.03 0.92
CA GLY A 264 15.95 25.67 2.08
C GLY A 264 16.66 25.25 3.37
N LYS A 265 16.57 26.05 4.43
CA LYS A 265 16.95 25.60 5.78
C LYS A 265 15.73 24.95 6.41
N GLY A 266 15.47 23.72 5.96
CA GLY A 266 14.29 22.89 6.26
C GLY A 266 13.53 23.33 7.52
N ASP A 267 12.41 24.00 7.31
CA ASP A 267 11.51 24.39 8.39
C ASP A 267 11.04 23.14 9.13
N ARG A 268 11.24 23.12 10.45
CA ARG A 268 10.87 21.99 11.33
C ARG A 268 9.35 21.79 11.43
N GLN A 269 8.54 22.71 10.91
CA GLN A 269 7.10 22.53 10.76
C GLN A 269 6.71 21.91 9.41
N ALA A 270 7.58 21.92 8.39
CA ALA A 270 7.37 21.06 7.23
C ALA A 270 7.54 19.58 7.67
N GLN A 271 6.89 18.65 6.96
CA GLN A 271 7.02 17.20 7.21
C GLN A 271 8.40 16.61 6.83
N LEU A 272 9.39 17.50 6.68
CA LEU A 272 10.74 17.32 6.18
C LEU A 272 11.74 17.58 7.32
N VAL A 273 11.75 16.72 8.33
CA VAL A 273 12.89 16.63 9.25
C VAL A 273 14.03 15.94 8.48
N ILE A 274 14.69 16.74 7.64
CA ILE A 274 15.97 16.49 6.96
C ILE A 274 16.74 17.83 6.97
N GLY A 275 17.17 18.24 8.16
CA GLY A 275 17.78 19.52 8.47
C GLY A 275 19.20 19.38 9.01
N ASP A 276 20.19 19.54 8.12
CA ASP A 276 21.63 19.37 8.38
C ASP A 276 22.02 17.92 8.76
N ASP A 277 23.24 17.69 9.28
CA ASP A 277 23.91 16.38 9.29
C ASP A 277 23.30 15.34 10.28
N GLU A 278 22.31 15.71 11.09
CA GLU A 278 21.69 14.82 12.11
C GLU A 278 20.69 13.83 11.49
N ASP A 279 20.13 14.12 10.31
CA ASP A 279 19.16 13.26 9.59
C ASP A 279 19.82 12.43 8.46
N LEU A 280 21.14 12.17 8.58
CA LEU A 280 21.95 11.41 7.62
C LEU A 280 22.45 10.06 8.18
N VAL A 281 22.16 9.77 9.44
CA VAL A 281 22.59 8.58 10.18
C VAL A 281 21.50 8.18 11.17
N ASP A 282 21.44 6.91 11.57
CA ASP A 282 20.60 6.50 12.72
C ASP A 282 21.38 5.74 13.84
N ALA A 283 20.80 4.70 14.43
CA ALA A 283 21.36 3.90 15.50
C ALA A 283 20.93 2.41 15.47
N ASP A 284 20.47 1.89 14.32
CA ASP A 284 20.03 0.49 14.19
C ASP A 284 21.19 -0.53 14.21
N GLY A 285 22.38 -0.13 13.73
CA GLY A 285 23.61 -0.93 13.67
C GLY A 285 24.07 -1.31 12.25
N VAL A 286 23.35 -0.91 11.21
CA VAL A 286 23.74 -1.00 9.79
C VAL A 286 24.63 0.21 9.42
N PRO A 287 25.48 0.15 8.37
CA PRO A 287 26.36 1.27 8.03
C PRO A 287 25.71 2.28 7.07
N ASP A 288 25.55 3.51 7.54
CA ASP A 288 24.84 4.59 6.84
C ASP A 288 25.59 5.11 5.58
N PRO A 289 24.88 5.58 4.54
CA PRO A 289 23.43 5.49 4.35
C PRO A 289 22.98 4.19 3.67
N GLU A 290 21.88 3.63 4.14
CA GLU A 290 21.30 2.35 3.68
C GLU A 290 20.90 2.41 2.20
N MET A 291 20.32 3.54 1.78
CA MET A 291 20.03 3.82 0.38
C MET A 291 21.15 4.65 -0.25
N SER A 292 21.76 4.09 -1.30
CA SER A 292 22.79 4.79 -2.07
C SER A 292 22.23 6.03 -2.80
N GLN A 293 23.07 7.05 -3.00
CA GLN A 293 22.73 8.22 -3.82
C GLN A 293 22.34 7.87 -5.28
N GLY A 294 22.72 6.68 -5.76
CA GLY A 294 22.32 6.19 -7.08
C GLY A 294 20.87 5.70 -7.09
N ASP A 295 20.51 4.88 -6.09
CA ASP A 295 19.14 4.40 -5.89
C ASP A 295 18.18 5.58 -5.67
N LEU A 296 18.59 6.56 -4.85
CA LEU A 296 17.83 7.79 -4.62
C LEU A 296 17.64 8.61 -5.92
N PHE A 297 18.69 8.77 -6.74
CA PHE A 297 18.60 9.48 -8.01
C PHE A 297 17.61 8.80 -8.97
N ASP A 298 17.70 7.48 -9.09
CA ASP A 298 16.79 6.69 -9.93
C ASP A 298 15.34 6.78 -9.41
N LEU A 299 15.13 6.70 -8.09
CA LEU A 299 13.81 6.83 -7.45
C LEU A 299 13.17 8.21 -7.63
N VAL A 300 13.94 9.30 -7.45
CA VAL A 300 13.50 10.67 -7.74
C VAL A 300 13.14 10.82 -9.23
N ALA A 301 13.95 10.25 -10.12
CA ALA A 301 13.68 10.30 -11.55
C ALA A 301 12.43 9.50 -11.98
N PHE A 302 12.13 8.36 -11.35
CA PHE A 302 10.86 7.64 -11.55
C PHE A 302 9.65 8.55 -11.26
N ALA A 303 9.65 9.24 -10.12
CA ALA A 303 8.57 10.17 -9.76
C ALA A 303 8.48 11.43 -10.66
N LEU A 304 9.60 11.87 -11.27
CA LEU A 304 9.59 12.92 -12.30
C LEU A 304 9.02 12.45 -13.65
N LEU A 305 9.14 11.16 -13.95
CA LEU A 305 8.84 10.57 -15.26
C LEU A 305 7.48 9.85 -15.34
N LEU A 306 6.83 9.58 -14.19
CA LEU A 306 5.43 9.17 -14.14
C LEU A 306 4.53 10.14 -14.92
N ALA A 307 3.67 9.60 -15.79
CA ALA A 307 2.75 10.37 -16.58
C ALA A 307 1.74 11.14 -15.69
N GLY A 308 1.29 12.31 -16.18
CA GLY A 308 0.01 12.85 -15.70
C GLY A 308 -1.14 12.00 -16.29
N PRO A 309 -2.25 11.78 -15.58
CA PRO A 309 -3.39 11.05 -16.12
C PRO A 309 -3.95 11.73 -17.38
N ALA A 310 -4.23 10.96 -18.43
CA ALA A 310 -4.88 11.48 -19.63
C ALA A 310 -6.42 11.48 -19.46
N PRO A 311 -7.11 12.63 -19.65
CA PRO A 311 -8.56 12.68 -19.58
C PRO A 311 -9.21 12.05 -20.81
N GLU A 312 -10.44 11.56 -20.64
CA GLU A 312 -11.26 11.02 -21.71
C GLU A 312 -11.80 12.13 -22.65
N PRO A 313 -12.05 11.83 -23.93
CA PRO A 313 -12.76 12.75 -24.81
C PRO A 313 -14.19 12.99 -24.31
N LEU A 314 -14.53 14.25 -23.99
CA LEU A 314 -15.85 14.59 -23.44
C LEU A 314 -17.01 14.11 -24.32
N ASN A 315 -18.03 13.55 -23.68
CA ASN A 315 -19.30 13.18 -24.30
C ASN A 315 -20.39 14.21 -23.92
N ASP A 316 -21.66 13.99 -24.28
CA ASP A 316 -22.72 14.98 -24.00
C ASP A 316 -23.07 15.08 -22.51
N GLN A 317 -22.94 13.98 -21.76
CA GLN A 317 -23.10 13.96 -20.31
C GLN A 317 -21.94 14.69 -19.63
N THR A 318 -20.69 14.37 -19.96
CA THR A 318 -19.53 14.99 -19.29
C THR A 318 -19.31 16.45 -19.69
N ARG A 319 -19.79 16.88 -20.86
CA ARG A 319 -19.96 18.32 -21.19
C ARG A 319 -20.96 19.02 -20.27
N THR A 320 -22.08 18.37 -19.96
CA THR A 320 -23.10 18.90 -19.05
C THR A 320 -22.54 18.97 -17.63
N GLY A 321 -21.86 17.91 -17.19
CA GLY A 321 -21.13 17.84 -15.92
C GLY A 321 -20.07 18.92 -15.76
N GLN A 322 -19.25 19.18 -16.78
CA GLN A 322 -18.28 20.29 -16.74
C GLN A 322 -18.98 21.65 -16.60
N ALA A 323 -20.01 21.92 -17.40
CA ALA A 323 -20.74 23.18 -17.33
C ALA A 323 -21.44 23.37 -15.97
N LEU A 324 -21.92 22.28 -15.36
CA LEU A 324 -22.47 22.27 -14.01
C LEU A 324 -21.39 22.56 -12.97
N PHE A 325 -20.25 21.87 -13.01
CA PHE A 325 -19.08 22.04 -12.14
C PHE A 325 -18.53 23.48 -12.15
N GLU A 326 -18.48 24.10 -13.33
CA GLU A 326 -18.16 25.53 -13.50
C GLU A 326 -19.26 26.41 -12.89
N SER A 327 -20.54 26.11 -13.14
CA SER A 327 -21.69 26.94 -12.69
C SER A 327 -21.95 26.92 -11.18
N VAL A 328 -21.61 25.82 -10.49
CA VAL A 328 -21.72 25.73 -9.02
C VAL A 328 -20.52 26.36 -8.30
N GLY A 329 -19.44 26.71 -9.01
CA GLY A 329 -18.27 27.39 -8.45
C GLY A 329 -17.07 26.49 -8.11
N CYS A 330 -17.13 25.17 -8.33
CA CYS A 330 -16.01 24.28 -8.03
C CYS A 330 -14.73 24.64 -8.82
N ALA A 331 -14.89 25.13 -10.05
CA ALA A 331 -13.79 25.54 -10.92
C ALA A 331 -13.00 26.78 -10.45
N LYS A 332 -13.36 27.39 -9.33
CA LYS A 332 -12.66 28.55 -8.74
C LYS A 332 -11.34 28.15 -8.09
N CYS A 333 -11.34 27.13 -7.22
CA CYS A 333 -10.12 26.55 -6.68
C CYS A 333 -9.59 25.42 -7.61
N HIS A 334 -10.49 24.66 -8.21
CA HIS A 334 -10.14 23.60 -9.17
C HIS A 334 -10.03 24.14 -10.61
N VAL A 335 -9.19 25.17 -10.79
CA VAL A 335 -9.02 25.83 -12.09
C VAL A 335 -8.59 24.81 -13.17
N PRO A 336 -9.23 24.78 -14.36
CA PRO A 336 -9.09 23.64 -15.28
C PRO A 336 -7.66 23.31 -15.71
N ALA A 337 -6.81 24.33 -15.90
CA ALA A 337 -5.41 24.15 -16.24
C ALA A 337 -4.54 25.33 -15.77
N LEU A 338 -3.27 25.06 -15.48
CA LEU A 338 -2.25 26.08 -15.23
C LEU A 338 -1.20 26.12 -16.36
N GLN A 339 -0.57 27.28 -16.55
CA GLN A 339 0.45 27.47 -17.59
C GLN A 339 1.76 26.78 -17.22
N GLY A 340 2.10 25.73 -17.97
CA GLY A 340 3.42 25.10 -17.96
C GLY A 340 4.32 25.61 -19.09
N PRO A 341 5.63 25.28 -19.06
CA PRO A 341 6.63 25.67 -20.07
C PRO A 341 6.50 24.89 -21.38
N ARG A 342 5.42 24.13 -21.58
CA ARG A 342 5.11 23.33 -22.79
C ARG A 342 3.64 23.47 -23.23
N GLY A 343 2.98 24.54 -22.79
CA GLY A 343 1.53 24.71 -22.88
C GLY A 343 0.81 24.36 -21.57
N LEU A 344 -0.51 24.24 -21.64
CA LEU A 344 -1.39 24.05 -20.48
C LEU A 344 -1.22 22.66 -19.83
N VAL A 345 -1.24 22.65 -18.49
CA VAL A 345 -1.25 21.44 -17.65
C VAL A 345 -2.64 21.30 -17.03
N PRO A 346 -3.49 20.34 -17.47
CA PRO A 346 -4.89 20.24 -17.06
C PRO A 346 -5.04 19.45 -15.75
N LEU A 347 -4.56 20.04 -14.65
CA LEU A 347 -4.57 19.40 -13.32
C LEU A 347 -5.87 19.60 -12.53
N PHE A 348 -6.76 20.52 -12.93
CA PHE A 348 -7.97 20.91 -12.18
C PHE A 348 -7.66 21.28 -10.71
N SER A 349 -6.74 22.24 -10.55
CA SER A 349 -6.19 22.70 -9.26
C SER A 349 -5.31 23.94 -9.51
N ASP A 350 -5.43 24.95 -8.65
CA ASP A 350 -4.61 26.17 -8.63
C ASP A 350 -3.27 26.01 -7.87
N LEU A 351 -3.11 24.90 -7.13
CA LEU A 351 -2.03 24.61 -6.18
C LEU A 351 -1.97 25.54 -4.95
N LEU A 352 -3.04 26.27 -4.65
CA LEU A 352 -3.16 27.16 -3.50
C LEU A 352 -3.69 26.42 -2.26
N LEU A 353 -3.44 27.00 -1.08
CA LEU A 353 -4.09 26.68 0.18
C LEU A 353 -5.47 27.33 0.25
N HIS A 354 -6.44 26.57 0.77
CA HIS A 354 -7.78 27.06 1.14
C HIS A 354 -8.18 26.48 2.50
N ASP A 355 -8.95 27.25 3.28
CA ASP A 355 -9.63 26.77 4.48
C ASP A 355 -10.77 25.80 4.10
N MET A 356 -10.61 24.53 4.50
CA MET A 356 -11.60 23.47 4.30
C MET A 356 -12.64 23.40 5.43
N GLY A 357 -12.55 24.29 6.44
CA GLY A 357 -13.48 24.39 7.56
C GLY A 357 -13.17 23.45 8.74
N GLU A 358 -13.85 23.70 9.86
CA GLU A 358 -13.61 23.03 11.16
C GLU A 358 -13.79 21.51 11.09
N GLU A 359 -14.75 21.00 10.32
CA GLU A 359 -15.01 19.55 10.18
C GLU A 359 -13.88 18.79 9.47
N LEU A 360 -13.08 19.48 8.63
CA LEU A 360 -11.93 18.93 7.92
C LEU A 360 -10.58 19.42 8.49
N ALA A 361 -10.58 20.12 9.62
CA ALA A 361 -9.35 20.58 10.25
C ALA A 361 -8.60 19.42 10.92
N ASP A 362 -7.32 19.22 10.57
CA ASP A 362 -6.47 18.18 11.15
C ASP A 362 -5.57 18.71 12.28
N GLY A 363 -5.58 20.03 12.52
CA GLY A 363 -4.82 20.69 13.59
C GLY A 363 -3.30 20.74 13.37
N ILE A 364 -2.77 20.16 12.30
CA ILE A 364 -1.33 20.15 12.01
C ILE A 364 -0.96 21.44 11.25
N GLN A 365 -0.08 22.26 11.84
CA GLN A 365 0.53 23.39 11.12
C GLN A 365 1.69 22.86 10.26
N GLN A 366 1.79 23.27 8.99
CA GLN A 366 2.91 22.89 8.11
C GLN A 366 3.46 24.08 7.30
N GLY A 367 4.57 24.65 7.75
CA GLY A 367 5.04 25.96 7.28
C GLY A 367 3.98 27.01 7.57
N MET A 368 3.59 27.81 6.56
CA MET A 368 2.54 28.81 6.73
C MET A 368 1.10 28.27 6.58
N ALA A 369 0.88 26.95 6.58
CA ALA A 369 -0.45 26.36 6.45
C ALA A 369 -0.99 25.94 7.83
N GLU A 370 -2.15 26.47 8.22
CA GLU A 370 -2.85 26.19 9.47
C GLU A 370 -3.61 24.85 9.44
N GLY A 371 -4.12 24.43 10.60
CA GLY A 371 -4.77 23.12 10.77
C GLY A 371 -5.96 22.84 9.85
N SER A 372 -6.72 23.85 9.43
CA SER A 372 -7.85 23.69 8.49
C SER A 372 -7.51 23.96 7.02
N GLU A 373 -6.29 24.43 6.73
CA GLU A 373 -5.88 24.75 5.37
C GLU A 373 -5.28 23.55 4.63
N PHE A 374 -5.67 23.34 3.38
CA PHE A 374 -5.16 22.28 2.52
C PHE A 374 -4.91 22.80 1.11
N ARG A 375 -3.93 22.21 0.41
CA ARG A 375 -3.68 22.49 -1.00
C ARG A 375 -4.78 21.87 -1.85
N THR A 376 -5.30 22.57 -2.86
CA THR A 376 -6.18 21.94 -3.86
C THR A 376 -5.50 20.72 -4.46
N GLN A 377 -6.12 19.55 -4.35
CA GLN A 377 -5.57 18.32 -4.92
C GLN A 377 -5.95 18.24 -6.41
N PRO A 378 -4.99 17.93 -7.31
CA PRO A 378 -5.27 17.68 -8.71
C PRO A 378 -6.37 16.63 -8.89
N LEU A 379 -7.39 16.97 -9.68
CA LEU A 379 -8.51 16.05 -9.98
C LEU A 379 -8.23 15.16 -11.19
N TRP A 380 -7.04 15.25 -11.80
CA TRP A 380 -6.61 14.29 -12.81
C TRP A 380 -6.53 12.87 -12.21
N GLY A 381 -7.05 11.86 -12.93
CA GLY A 381 -7.08 10.48 -12.43
C GLY A 381 -8.00 10.23 -11.22
N VAL A 382 -8.80 11.23 -10.77
CA VAL A 382 -9.46 11.20 -9.45
C VAL A 382 -10.40 10.01 -9.28
N ALA A 383 -11.00 9.50 -10.35
CA ALA A 383 -11.87 8.31 -10.37
C ALA A 383 -11.30 7.09 -9.64
N SER A 384 -9.99 6.96 -9.62
CA SER A 384 -9.26 5.70 -9.35
C SER A 384 -8.52 5.70 -8.02
N VAL A 385 -8.37 6.87 -7.39
CA VAL A 385 -7.43 7.10 -6.27
C VAL A 385 -8.12 7.21 -4.90
N GLY A 386 -9.40 6.85 -4.82
CA GLY A 386 -10.13 6.75 -3.55
C GLY A 386 -9.51 5.70 -2.60
N PRO A 387 -9.66 5.86 -1.27
CA PRO A 387 -10.63 6.73 -0.58
C PRO A 387 -10.26 8.22 -0.59
N TYR A 388 -11.28 9.07 -0.54
CA TYR A 388 -11.16 10.51 -0.85
C TYR A 388 -10.86 11.38 0.38
N LEU A 389 -10.66 12.68 0.12
CA LEU A 389 -10.17 13.68 1.09
C LEU A 389 -8.75 13.36 1.59
N HIS A 390 -8.36 13.93 2.74
CA HIS A 390 -6.98 13.91 3.25
C HIS A 390 -6.68 12.78 4.24
N ASP A 391 -7.72 12.07 4.66
CA ASP A 391 -7.78 11.05 5.70
C ASP A 391 -8.51 9.77 5.24
N GLY A 392 -9.27 9.83 4.14
CA GLY A 392 -10.03 8.71 3.59
C GLY A 392 -11.51 8.68 3.98
N ARG A 393 -12.07 9.71 4.66
CA ARG A 393 -13.46 9.61 5.20
C ARG A 393 -14.58 9.50 4.17
N ALA A 394 -14.30 9.73 2.89
CA ALA A 394 -15.29 9.72 1.82
C ALA A 394 -15.04 8.55 0.87
N ASP A 395 -16.02 7.64 0.80
CA ASP A 395 -15.97 6.46 -0.08
C ASP A 395 -16.28 6.82 -1.55
N THR A 396 -17.14 7.82 -1.79
CA THR A 396 -17.48 8.31 -3.13
C THR A 396 -17.03 9.75 -3.38
N LEU A 397 -16.95 10.13 -4.66
CA LEU A 397 -16.72 11.52 -5.07
C LEU A 397 -17.84 12.46 -4.61
N GLU A 398 -19.08 11.96 -4.47
CA GLU A 398 -20.21 12.74 -3.98
C GLU A 398 -20.10 13.01 -2.48
N ASP A 399 -19.77 11.99 -1.66
CA ASP A 399 -19.47 12.15 -0.23
C ASP A 399 -18.34 13.17 -0.03
N ALA A 400 -17.29 13.09 -0.86
CA ALA A 400 -16.16 14.00 -0.80
C ALA A 400 -16.58 15.46 -1.04
N ILE A 401 -17.40 15.74 -2.06
CA ILE A 401 -17.90 17.09 -2.35
C ILE A 401 -18.81 17.59 -1.22
N LEU A 402 -19.70 16.74 -0.69
CA LEU A 402 -20.64 17.11 0.38
C LEU A 402 -19.96 17.32 1.74
N ALA A 403 -18.76 16.78 1.93
CA ALA A 403 -17.94 16.99 3.13
C ALA A 403 -17.02 18.22 3.09
N HIS A 404 -16.92 18.96 1.97
CA HIS A 404 -16.16 20.22 1.92
C HIS A 404 -16.80 21.30 2.81
N GLY A 405 -16.00 22.14 3.46
CA GLY A 405 -16.48 23.31 4.22
C GLY A 405 -15.59 24.54 3.99
N GLY A 406 -15.73 25.54 4.86
CA GLY A 406 -14.90 26.76 4.80
C GLY A 406 -15.15 27.56 3.52
N GLU A 407 -14.10 27.89 2.79
CA GLU A 407 -14.18 28.62 1.51
C GLU A 407 -15.08 27.90 0.48
N ALA A 408 -15.16 26.56 0.55
CA ALA A 408 -15.96 25.76 -0.35
C ALA A 408 -17.46 25.69 0.00
N ASP A 409 -17.92 26.30 1.11
CA ASP A 409 -19.32 26.19 1.57
C ASP A 409 -20.36 26.63 0.53
N ALA A 410 -20.08 27.70 -0.22
CA ALA A 410 -20.96 28.18 -1.28
C ALA A 410 -21.08 27.16 -2.43
N SER A 411 -19.96 26.58 -2.85
CA SER A 411 -19.88 25.58 -3.92
C SER A 411 -20.52 24.25 -3.50
N ARG A 412 -20.29 23.81 -2.25
CA ARG A 412 -21.00 22.67 -1.64
C ARG A 412 -22.51 22.89 -1.66
N ALA A 413 -22.98 24.03 -1.18
CA ALA A 413 -24.42 24.33 -1.10
C ALA A 413 -25.08 24.41 -2.49
N ALA A 414 -24.34 24.90 -3.49
CA ALA A 414 -24.80 24.91 -4.89
C ALA A 414 -24.87 23.49 -5.48
N PHE A 415 -23.85 22.65 -5.27
CA PHE A 415 -23.86 21.24 -5.69
C PHE A 415 -24.97 20.43 -4.99
N ALA A 416 -25.18 20.61 -3.69
CA ALA A 416 -26.23 19.94 -2.93
C ALA A 416 -27.65 20.37 -3.33
N ALA A 417 -27.80 21.50 -4.05
CA ALA A 417 -29.07 21.98 -4.59
C ALA A 417 -29.37 21.47 -6.02
N LEU A 418 -28.41 20.80 -6.68
CA LEU A 418 -28.60 20.14 -7.97
C LEU A 418 -29.52 18.92 -7.86
N THR A 419 -30.21 18.57 -8.94
CA THR A 419 -30.94 17.28 -8.99
C THR A 419 -29.97 16.08 -8.98
N GLU A 420 -30.49 14.90 -8.66
CA GLU A 420 -29.75 13.63 -8.73
C GLU A 420 -29.06 13.40 -10.09
N VAL A 421 -29.72 13.76 -11.19
CA VAL A 421 -29.15 13.66 -12.55
C VAL A 421 -28.03 14.67 -12.76
N GLU A 422 -28.22 15.92 -12.34
CA GLU A 422 -27.19 16.97 -12.46
C GLU A 422 -25.96 16.68 -11.59
N ARG A 423 -26.14 16.10 -10.39
CA ARG A 423 -25.02 15.59 -9.57
C ARG A 423 -24.30 14.43 -10.27
N ALA A 424 -25.04 13.44 -10.77
CA ALA A 424 -24.47 12.32 -11.51
C ALA A 424 -23.70 12.77 -12.77
N ASP A 425 -24.15 13.83 -13.47
CA ASP A 425 -23.42 14.41 -14.60
C ASP A 425 -22.09 15.05 -14.16
N VAL A 426 -22.06 15.77 -13.02
CA VAL A 426 -20.82 16.31 -12.43
C VAL A 426 -19.85 15.19 -12.01
N ILE A 427 -20.34 14.12 -11.36
CA ILE A 427 -19.51 12.95 -11.03
C ILE A 427 -18.97 12.30 -12.31
N ALA A 428 -19.81 12.13 -13.33
CA ALA A 428 -19.39 11.59 -14.62
C ALA A 428 -18.34 12.46 -15.33
N PHE A 429 -18.34 13.78 -15.12
CA PHE A 429 -17.27 14.66 -15.57
C PHE A 429 -15.97 14.44 -14.78
N LEU A 430 -16.01 14.41 -13.45
CA LEU A 430 -14.85 14.17 -12.60
C LEU A 430 -14.17 12.83 -12.90
N GLU A 431 -14.95 11.77 -13.06
CA GLU A 431 -14.45 10.46 -13.51
C GLU A 431 -13.74 10.52 -14.87
N SER A 432 -14.18 11.40 -15.78
CA SER A 432 -13.59 11.54 -17.11
C SER A 432 -12.23 12.24 -17.13
N LEU A 433 -11.72 12.71 -15.97
CA LEU A 433 -10.39 13.29 -15.83
C LEU A 433 -9.25 12.25 -15.82
N GLY A 434 -9.56 11.00 -16.16
CA GLY A 434 -8.63 9.89 -16.43
C GLY A 434 -8.81 8.73 -15.45
N GLY A 435 -8.46 7.51 -15.89
CA GLY A 435 -8.44 6.33 -15.03
C GLY A 435 -9.80 5.72 -14.68
N ARG A 436 -10.90 6.18 -15.27
CA ARG A 436 -12.24 5.59 -15.12
C ARG A 436 -12.24 4.08 -15.36
N GLU A 437 -11.38 3.57 -16.25
CA GLU A 437 -11.20 2.15 -16.53
C GLU A 437 -10.58 1.34 -15.37
N LEU A 438 -10.03 2.03 -14.36
CA LEU A 438 -9.50 1.48 -13.10
C LEU A 438 -10.33 1.92 -11.87
N ALA A 439 -11.50 2.52 -12.08
CA ALA A 439 -12.41 2.97 -11.03
C ALA A 439 -13.50 1.93 -10.72
N GLY A 440 -13.81 1.72 -9.45
CA GLY A 440 -14.95 0.95 -9.00
C GLY A 440 -14.73 0.12 -7.73
N PRO A 441 -15.81 -0.29 -7.03
CA PRO A 441 -15.72 -1.24 -5.92
C PRO A 441 -15.21 -2.59 -6.44
N GLY A 442 -14.29 -3.23 -5.70
CA GLY A 442 -13.66 -4.48 -6.13
C GLY A 442 -12.66 -4.37 -7.29
N VAL A 443 -12.49 -3.19 -7.89
CA VAL A 443 -11.44 -2.96 -8.89
C VAL A 443 -10.08 -2.91 -8.19
N ALA A 444 -9.42 -4.06 -8.23
CA ALA A 444 -7.98 -4.21 -8.07
C ALA A 444 -7.23 -3.56 -9.26
N GLU A 445 -5.91 -3.64 -9.24
CA GLU A 445 -5.05 -3.37 -10.40
C GLU A 445 -5.62 -4.03 -11.68
N ALA A 446 -5.40 -3.40 -12.83
CA ALA A 446 -5.89 -3.84 -14.15
C ALA A 446 -5.84 -5.38 -14.30
N PRO A 447 -6.99 -6.03 -14.56
CA PRO A 447 -7.34 -7.32 -13.96
C PRO A 447 -6.25 -8.38 -14.12
N GLN A 448 -5.49 -8.58 -13.04
CA GLN A 448 -4.37 -9.52 -13.00
C GLN A 448 -4.84 -10.91 -13.47
N PRO A 449 -4.26 -11.46 -14.56
CA PRO A 449 -4.75 -12.67 -15.19
C PRO A 449 -4.71 -13.83 -14.20
N GLN A 450 -5.80 -14.60 -14.14
CA GLN A 450 -5.92 -15.71 -13.20
C GLN A 450 -4.76 -16.71 -13.43
N PRO A 451 -3.93 -17.00 -12.41
CA PRO A 451 -2.83 -17.94 -12.54
C PRO A 451 -3.33 -19.35 -12.88
N GLY A 452 -2.48 -20.14 -13.52
CA GLY A 452 -2.80 -21.49 -13.96
C GLY A 452 -3.16 -22.45 -12.83
N VAL A 453 -3.77 -23.57 -13.18
CA VAL A 453 -4.06 -24.66 -12.24
C VAL A 453 -2.76 -25.14 -11.60
N GLY A 454 -2.66 -25.03 -10.28
CA GLY A 454 -1.45 -25.39 -9.51
C GLY A 454 -0.34 -24.33 -9.50
N GLU A 455 -0.58 -23.12 -10.00
CA GLU A 455 0.33 -21.97 -9.84
C GLU A 455 -0.02 -21.16 -8.57
N PHE A 456 0.92 -20.34 -8.09
CA PHE A 456 0.66 -19.40 -6.98
C PHE A 456 -0.55 -18.52 -7.30
N GLY A 457 -1.51 -18.41 -6.37
CA GLY A 457 -2.76 -17.65 -6.58
C GLY A 457 -3.76 -18.27 -7.57
N GLY A 458 -3.42 -19.42 -8.16
CA GLY A 458 -4.29 -20.19 -9.07
C GLY A 458 -5.07 -21.28 -8.34
N PRO A 459 -6.05 -21.92 -9.01
CA PRO A 459 -6.87 -22.98 -8.41
C PRO A 459 -6.11 -24.30 -8.28
N ARG A 460 -6.33 -25.05 -7.19
CA ARG A 460 -5.66 -26.33 -6.85
C ARG A 460 -5.90 -27.46 -7.85
N ARG A 461 -6.99 -27.40 -8.61
CA ARG A 461 -7.38 -28.31 -9.68
C ARG A 461 -8.15 -27.56 -10.76
N SER A 462 -8.38 -28.19 -11.90
CA SER A 462 -9.37 -27.71 -12.86
C SER A 462 -10.74 -27.55 -12.19
N LEU A 463 -11.43 -26.48 -12.56
CA LEU A 463 -12.78 -26.14 -12.12
C LEU A 463 -13.80 -26.59 -13.17
N THR A 464 -15.06 -26.77 -12.78
CA THR A 464 -16.20 -26.70 -13.72
C THR A 464 -16.52 -25.25 -14.08
N GLU A 465 -17.39 -25.04 -15.08
CA GLU A 465 -17.90 -23.70 -15.45
C GLU A 465 -18.58 -23.00 -14.25
N ASP A 466 -19.45 -23.72 -13.52
CA ASP A 466 -20.09 -23.23 -12.29
C ASP A 466 -19.07 -22.90 -11.17
N GLU A 467 -18.01 -23.71 -11.03
CA GLU A 467 -16.94 -23.48 -10.05
C GLU A 467 -16.01 -22.33 -10.45
N GLU A 468 -15.79 -22.08 -11.74
CA GLU A 468 -14.99 -20.98 -12.25
C GLU A 468 -15.71 -19.64 -12.01
N GLU A 469 -17.02 -19.55 -12.31
CA GLU A 469 -17.84 -18.41 -11.90
C GLU A 469 -17.81 -18.20 -10.38
N ARG A 470 -17.88 -19.29 -9.59
CA ARG A 470 -17.82 -19.22 -8.12
C ARG A 470 -16.47 -18.71 -7.61
N PHE A 471 -15.37 -19.18 -8.18
CA PHE A 471 -14.02 -18.75 -7.83
C PHE A 471 -13.82 -17.27 -8.14
N LEU A 472 -14.38 -16.77 -9.26
CA LEU A 472 -14.32 -15.36 -9.64
C LEU A 472 -15.13 -14.47 -8.69
N ARG A 473 -16.35 -14.86 -8.28
CA ARG A 473 -17.12 -14.12 -7.26
C ARG A 473 -16.44 -14.13 -5.89
N GLY A 474 -15.86 -15.26 -5.49
CA GLY A 474 -15.07 -15.34 -4.25
C GLY A 474 -13.83 -14.44 -4.27
N ARG A 475 -13.15 -14.34 -5.42
CA ARG A 475 -12.07 -13.38 -5.65
C ARG A 475 -12.57 -11.94 -5.61
N GLU A 476 -13.75 -11.65 -6.15
CA GLU A 476 -14.36 -10.31 -6.10
C GLU A 476 -14.59 -9.87 -4.64
N VAL A 477 -15.07 -10.76 -3.77
CA VAL A 477 -15.19 -10.48 -2.32
C VAL A 477 -13.82 -10.32 -1.64
N PHE A 478 -12.81 -11.11 -2.03
CA PHE A 478 -11.44 -11.00 -1.51
C PHE A 478 -10.74 -9.69 -1.90
N ASP A 479 -11.00 -9.20 -3.13
CA ASP A 479 -10.48 -7.97 -3.72
C ASP A 479 -11.35 -6.72 -3.37
N ARG A 480 -12.56 -6.93 -2.81
CA ARG A 480 -13.49 -5.87 -2.38
C ARG A 480 -12.89 -5.04 -1.26
N ARG A 481 -12.78 -3.73 -1.51
CA ARG A 481 -12.56 -2.72 -0.48
C ARG A 481 -13.87 -2.49 0.28
N PHE A 482 -13.79 -2.47 1.61
CA PHE A 482 -14.84 -2.03 2.50
C PHE A 482 -14.44 -0.63 3.00
N GLY A 483 -15.24 0.37 2.62
CA GLY A 483 -15.14 1.72 3.17
C GLY A 483 -16.01 1.88 4.41
N PHE A 484 -16.07 3.09 4.96
CA PHE A 484 -16.85 3.36 6.17
C PHE A 484 -18.36 3.21 5.93
N ASN A 485 -18.86 3.56 4.74
CA ASN A 485 -20.24 3.31 4.33
C ASN A 485 -20.53 1.82 3.99
N ALA A 486 -19.55 0.93 4.19
CA ALA A 486 -19.63 -0.51 3.95
C ALA A 486 -19.20 -1.36 5.16
N GLY A 487 -19.15 -0.77 6.37
CA GLY A 487 -19.00 -1.47 7.65
C GLY A 487 -17.57 -1.65 8.17
N VAL A 488 -16.56 -1.03 7.52
CA VAL A 488 -15.16 -1.29 7.93
C VAL A 488 -14.87 -0.73 9.32
N GLY A 489 -14.37 -1.60 10.19
CA GLY A 489 -13.94 -1.28 11.55
C GLY A 489 -14.98 -1.41 12.64
N ALA A 490 -16.17 -1.95 12.40
CA ALA A 490 -17.27 -1.91 13.38
C ALA A 490 -17.03 -2.64 14.73
N LEU A 491 -15.89 -3.32 14.91
CA LEU A 491 -15.34 -3.64 16.24
C LEU A 491 -14.99 -2.38 17.04
N THR A 492 -15.99 -1.86 17.76
CA THR A 492 -15.80 -0.79 18.75
C THR A 492 -15.03 -1.27 19.97
N GLY A 493 -14.03 -0.50 20.41
CA GLY A 493 -13.48 -0.62 21.77
C GLY A 493 -14.48 -0.09 22.82
N ARG A 494 -14.17 -0.23 24.11
CA ARG A 494 -15.04 0.35 25.18
C ARG A 494 -15.03 1.88 25.21
N ASP A 495 -14.10 2.50 24.49
CA ASP A 495 -14.05 3.92 24.16
C ASP A 495 -15.10 4.33 23.11
N GLY A 496 -15.70 3.36 22.40
CA GLY A 496 -16.71 3.58 21.35
C GLY A 496 -16.10 3.87 19.97
N PHE A 497 -14.77 3.84 19.83
CA PHE A 497 -14.13 4.00 18.52
C PHE A 497 -14.05 2.66 17.81
N ALA A 498 -14.49 2.64 16.55
CA ALA A 498 -14.39 1.53 15.60
C ALA A 498 -12.94 1.39 15.06
N ARG A 499 -12.48 0.15 14.84
CA ARG A 499 -11.07 -0.27 14.74
C ARG A 499 -10.85 -1.39 13.71
N PHE A 500 -9.75 -1.34 12.94
CA PHE A 500 -9.42 -2.37 11.95
C PHE A 500 -7.91 -2.47 11.64
N ASN A 501 -7.51 -3.58 11.01
CA ASN A 501 -6.17 -3.81 10.45
C ASN A 501 -6.16 -3.80 8.92
N GLY A 502 -7.24 -4.23 8.27
CA GLY A 502 -7.38 -4.28 6.82
C GLY A 502 -8.71 -3.70 6.32
N ASP A 503 -8.75 -3.24 5.07
CA ASP A 503 -9.98 -2.82 4.38
C ASP A 503 -10.47 -3.84 3.34
N SER A 504 -9.74 -4.95 3.20
CA SER A 504 -9.94 -6.01 2.21
C SER A 504 -9.06 -7.20 2.59
N CYS A 505 -9.40 -8.42 2.19
CA CYS A 505 -8.52 -9.58 2.42
C CYS A 505 -7.16 -9.39 1.71
N ARG A 506 -7.18 -8.77 0.52
CA ARG A 506 -5.97 -8.37 -0.22
C ARG A 506 -5.06 -7.43 0.56
N ALA A 507 -5.57 -6.55 1.43
CA ALA A 507 -4.74 -5.56 2.16
C ALA A 507 -3.52 -6.19 2.86
N CYS A 508 -3.69 -7.42 3.37
CA CYS A 508 -2.62 -8.16 4.03
C CYS A 508 -2.14 -9.38 3.21
N HIS A 509 -2.98 -10.02 2.39
CA HIS A 509 -2.66 -11.29 1.70
C HIS A 509 -2.43 -11.13 0.19
N PHE A 510 -1.27 -10.58 -0.22
CA PHE A 510 -1.03 -10.18 -1.61
C PHE A 510 0.35 -10.52 -2.21
N ASP A 511 1.31 -11.02 -1.44
CA ASP A 511 2.69 -11.22 -1.93
C ASP A 511 3.13 -12.70 -1.94
N PRO A 512 3.65 -13.25 -3.05
CA PRO A 512 4.02 -12.57 -4.30
C PRO A 512 2.84 -12.33 -5.26
N VAL A 513 1.65 -12.84 -4.91
CA VAL A 513 0.38 -12.73 -5.63
C VAL A 513 -0.78 -12.83 -4.63
N ILE A 514 -2.01 -12.58 -5.11
CA ILE A 514 -3.28 -12.73 -4.37
C ILE A 514 -3.33 -14.03 -3.55
N GLY A 515 -3.66 -13.94 -2.27
CA GLY A 515 -3.63 -15.07 -1.33
C GLY A 515 -2.25 -15.35 -0.72
N GLY A 516 -1.27 -14.49 -1.01
CA GLY A 516 0.09 -14.58 -0.48
C GLY A 516 0.24 -14.11 0.96
N ALA A 517 1.49 -13.95 1.37
CA ALA A 517 1.89 -13.40 2.66
C ALA A 517 1.82 -11.86 2.67
N GLY A 518 1.94 -11.27 3.85
CA GLY A 518 2.08 -9.83 4.05
C GLY A 518 3.49 -9.41 4.50
N PRO A 519 4.02 -8.26 4.04
CA PRO A 519 5.25 -7.65 4.56
C PRO A 519 5.06 -7.11 6.00
N ARG A 520 6.16 -6.84 6.73
CA ARG A 520 6.12 -6.39 8.14
C ARG A 520 5.13 -5.25 8.44
N GLY A 521 4.99 -4.29 7.52
CA GLY A 521 4.05 -3.16 7.63
C GLY A 521 2.56 -3.52 7.48
N VAL A 522 2.17 -4.80 7.45
CA VAL A 522 0.79 -5.29 7.61
C VAL A 522 0.67 -6.40 8.65
N ASN A 523 1.71 -6.61 9.47
CA ASN A 523 1.61 -7.52 10.60
C ASN A 523 0.47 -7.09 11.53
N VAL A 524 -0.27 -8.08 12.07
CA VAL A 524 -1.26 -7.84 13.12
C VAL A 524 -0.53 -7.68 14.43
N MET A 525 -0.83 -6.63 15.19
CA MET A 525 -0.28 -6.47 16.53
C MET A 525 -1.18 -7.16 17.56
N ARG A 526 -0.57 -7.95 18.44
CA ARG A 526 -1.25 -8.57 19.58
C ARG A 526 -0.75 -7.96 20.89
N HIS A 527 -1.60 -7.89 21.92
CA HIS A 527 -1.27 -7.28 23.21
C HIS A 527 -1.95 -7.96 24.40
N GLY A 528 -1.40 -7.75 25.60
CA GLY A 528 -1.99 -8.23 26.86
C GLY A 528 -1.20 -7.83 28.11
N ILE A 529 -1.62 -8.38 29.24
CA ILE A 529 -1.14 -8.07 30.59
C ILE A 529 -0.44 -9.30 31.16
N LEU A 530 0.88 -9.25 31.30
CA LEU A 530 1.62 -10.21 32.11
C LEU A 530 1.62 -9.73 33.57
N THR A 531 0.98 -10.50 34.45
CA THR A 531 0.83 -10.16 35.87
C THR A 531 2.16 -10.23 36.62
N GLY A 532 2.22 -9.65 37.82
CA GLY A 532 3.36 -9.75 38.72
C GLY A 532 3.68 -11.18 39.23
N GLN A 533 2.86 -12.17 38.86
CA GLN A 533 3.09 -13.60 39.14
C GLN A 533 3.63 -14.37 37.93
N GLY A 534 3.55 -13.80 36.71
CA GLY A 534 3.87 -14.48 35.46
C GLY A 534 2.66 -15.12 34.75
N ASP A 535 1.46 -14.99 35.32
CA ASP A 535 0.20 -15.37 34.65
C ASP A 535 -0.17 -14.32 33.59
N PHE A 536 -0.70 -14.74 32.42
CA PHE A 536 -1.19 -13.86 31.36
C PHE A 536 -2.69 -13.54 31.53
N GLU A 537 -3.06 -12.28 31.29
CA GLU A 537 -4.44 -11.80 31.22
C GLU A 537 -4.62 -10.98 29.93
N ALA A 538 -5.74 -11.17 29.22
CA ALA A 538 -6.06 -10.34 28.06
C ALA A 538 -6.42 -8.91 28.49
N SER A 539 -6.15 -7.91 27.63
CA SER A 539 -6.68 -6.55 27.79
C SER A 539 -8.21 -6.59 27.93
N THR A 540 -8.76 -5.66 28.70
CA THR A 540 -10.22 -5.60 28.91
C THR A 540 -10.92 -4.59 28.01
N ASP A 541 -10.17 -3.78 27.25
CA ASP A 541 -10.67 -2.79 26.28
C ASP A 541 -10.75 -3.31 24.83
N ALA A 542 -10.06 -4.41 24.51
CA ALA A 542 -10.18 -5.12 23.24
C ALA A 542 -11.06 -6.38 23.39
N PRO A 543 -11.87 -6.76 22.39
CA PRO A 543 -12.73 -7.95 22.44
C PRO A 543 -11.95 -9.27 22.31
N ASN A 544 -10.67 -9.19 21.96
CA ASN A 544 -9.70 -10.27 21.78
C ASN A 544 -8.30 -9.71 22.08
N THR A 545 -7.23 -10.47 21.81
CA THR A 545 -5.85 -9.99 22.01
C THR A 545 -5.30 -9.13 20.87
N ILE A 546 -6.14 -8.64 19.92
CA ILE A 546 -5.71 -7.78 18.81
C ILE A 546 -5.67 -6.31 19.24
N LEU A 547 -4.54 -5.66 18.97
CA LEU A 547 -4.38 -4.23 19.04
C LEU A 547 -4.36 -3.67 17.62
N HIS A 548 -5.50 -3.22 17.13
CA HIS A 548 -5.64 -2.75 15.75
C HIS A 548 -4.70 -1.58 15.40
N LYS A 549 -4.36 -1.46 14.11
CA LYS A 549 -3.54 -0.37 13.56
C LYS A 549 -4.36 0.90 13.33
N GLU A 550 -5.56 0.76 12.76
CA GLU A 550 -6.40 1.88 12.31
C GLU A 550 -7.66 2.06 13.14
N ILE A 551 -8.20 3.28 13.05
CA ILE A 551 -9.48 3.72 13.63
C ILE A 551 -10.38 4.29 12.54
N VAL A 552 -11.67 4.34 12.83
CA VAL A 552 -12.61 5.27 12.17
C VAL A 552 -12.27 6.72 12.59
N ILE A 553 -12.41 7.62 11.63
CA ILE A 553 -11.73 8.93 11.59
C ILE A 553 -12.14 9.89 12.74
N GLY A 554 -11.15 10.66 13.21
CA GLY A 554 -11.32 11.73 14.21
C GLY A 554 -10.90 11.36 15.64
N GLY A 555 -10.46 10.13 15.89
CA GLY A 555 -9.92 9.69 17.18
C GLY A 555 -8.40 9.87 17.34
N GLU A 556 -7.90 9.63 18.56
CA GLU A 556 -6.47 9.40 18.79
C GLU A 556 -6.05 8.00 18.28
N PRO A 557 -4.76 7.79 17.91
CA PRO A 557 -4.25 6.45 17.62
C PRO A 557 -4.48 5.52 18.81
N ILE A 558 -5.05 4.33 18.58
CA ILE A 558 -5.48 3.39 19.64
C ILE A 558 -4.37 3.21 20.67
N ARG A 559 -4.54 3.76 21.86
CA ARG A 559 -3.60 3.58 22.96
C ARG A 559 -3.95 2.28 23.70
N PRO A 560 -2.98 1.39 23.97
CA PRO A 560 -3.21 0.25 24.84
C PRO A 560 -3.41 0.72 26.30
N ASP A 561 -4.12 -0.11 27.07
CA ASP A 561 -4.44 0.13 28.48
C ASP A 561 -3.18 0.34 29.33
N LEU A 562 -3.28 1.09 30.43
CA LEU A 562 -2.11 1.47 31.25
C LEU A 562 -1.43 0.30 32.00
N ASP A 563 -2.06 -0.87 32.02
CA ASP A 563 -1.55 -2.13 32.56
C ASP A 563 -1.10 -3.15 31.49
N VAL A 564 -1.42 -2.92 30.21
CA VAL A 564 -0.89 -3.72 29.08
C VAL A 564 0.62 -3.52 29.01
N ASN A 565 1.36 -4.63 29.06
CA ASN A 565 2.82 -4.64 29.16
C ASN A 565 3.51 -5.69 28.26
N VAL A 566 2.75 -6.50 27.52
CA VAL A 566 3.24 -7.40 26.48
C VAL A 566 2.65 -7.00 25.13
N PHE A 567 3.50 -6.97 24.11
CA PHE A 567 3.14 -6.72 22.71
C PHE A 567 3.89 -7.70 21.82
N GLU A 568 3.20 -8.32 20.86
CA GLU A 568 3.73 -9.34 19.96
C GLU A 568 3.31 -9.03 18.51
N HIS A 569 4.21 -9.20 17.54
CA HIS A 569 3.84 -9.17 16.12
C HIS A 569 3.26 -10.51 15.68
N ARG A 570 2.24 -10.48 14.83
CA ARG A 570 1.78 -11.63 14.05
C ARG A 570 1.96 -11.34 12.56
N GLN A 571 2.94 -12.01 11.95
CA GLN A 571 3.19 -12.05 10.52
C GLN A 571 1.93 -12.56 9.79
N THR A 572 1.55 -11.94 8.67
CA THR A 572 0.40 -12.37 7.87
C THR A 572 0.76 -13.57 6.97
N PRO A 573 0.32 -14.80 7.28
CA PRO A 573 0.76 -15.99 6.55
C PRO A 573 0.13 -16.08 5.16
N PRO A 574 0.72 -16.84 4.22
CA PRO A 574 0.09 -17.15 2.94
C PRO A 574 -1.12 -18.09 3.14
N LEU A 575 -2.16 -17.87 2.34
CA LEU A 575 -3.40 -18.66 2.31
C LEU A 575 -3.33 -19.86 1.33
N PHE A 576 -2.20 -20.04 0.67
CA PHE A 576 -1.98 -21.10 -0.32
C PHE A 576 -2.12 -22.50 0.29
N GLY A 577 -3.00 -23.32 -0.29
CA GLY A 577 -3.21 -24.71 0.14
C GLY A 577 -4.07 -24.89 1.38
N MET A 578 -4.74 -23.85 1.92
CA MET A 578 -5.55 -23.98 3.14
C MET A 578 -6.66 -25.03 3.03
N GLY A 579 -7.30 -25.18 1.86
CA GLY A 579 -8.29 -26.25 1.63
C GLY A 579 -7.72 -27.68 1.62
N LEU A 580 -6.39 -27.86 1.61
CA LEU A 580 -5.74 -29.14 1.87
C LEU A 580 -5.56 -29.39 3.37
N ILE A 581 -5.26 -28.33 4.14
CA ILE A 581 -5.10 -28.39 5.61
C ILE A 581 -6.46 -28.64 6.27
N ASP A 582 -7.50 -27.96 5.79
CA ASP A 582 -8.88 -28.12 6.25
C ASP A 582 -9.39 -29.58 6.11
N ALA A 583 -8.94 -30.28 5.06
CA ALA A 583 -9.34 -31.65 4.74
C ALA A 583 -8.59 -32.76 5.52
N ILE A 584 -7.62 -32.41 6.38
CA ILE A 584 -6.96 -33.35 7.29
C ILE A 584 -7.92 -33.71 8.43
N ALA A 585 -7.99 -34.98 8.82
CA ALA A 585 -8.92 -35.41 9.88
C ALA A 585 -8.37 -35.09 11.28
N GLU A 586 -9.24 -34.84 12.27
CA GLU A 586 -8.79 -34.57 13.65
C GLU A 586 -7.99 -35.76 14.20
N GLU A 587 -8.41 -36.99 13.89
CA GLU A 587 -7.71 -38.21 14.27
C GLU A 587 -6.33 -38.39 13.60
N ASP A 588 -6.09 -37.79 12.43
CA ASP A 588 -4.80 -37.86 11.73
C ASP A 588 -3.81 -36.80 12.30
N ILE A 589 -4.31 -35.69 12.87
CA ILE A 589 -3.51 -34.74 13.67
C ILE A 589 -3.17 -35.35 15.04
N LEU A 590 -4.19 -35.80 15.78
CA LEU A 590 -4.03 -36.40 17.11
C LEU A 590 -3.16 -37.68 17.11
N ALA A 591 -3.01 -38.34 15.97
CA ALA A 591 -2.10 -39.48 15.80
C ALA A 591 -0.59 -39.13 15.91
N HIS A 592 -0.24 -37.83 15.93
CA HIS A 592 1.15 -37.34 16.00
C HIS A 592 1.52 -36.72 17.35
N GLU A 593 0.62 -36.65 18.34
CA GLU A 593 0.92 -36.06 19.65
C GLU A 593 1.95 -36.88 20.46
N ASP A 594 2.92 -36.19 21.07
CA ASP A 594 3.79 -36.73 22.13
C ASP A 594 4.07 -35.66 23.23
N GLY A 595 3.02 -35.00 23.71
CA GLY A 595 3.10 -33.98 24.77
C GLY A 595 3.65 -34.43 26.13
N ASP A 596 4.02 -35.71 26.28
CA ASP A 596 4.67 -36.31 27.47
C ASP A 596 6.18 -36.60 27.25
N ASP A 597 6.76 -36.31 26.07
CA ASP A 597 8.14 -36.69 25.66
C ASP A 597 8.40 -38.20 25.89
N ALA A 598 7.50 -39.04 25.40
CA ALA A 598 7.45 -40.47 25.73
C ALA A 598 8.69 -41.23 25.23
N ASP A 599 9.20 -40.87 24.04
CA ASP A 599 10.40 -41.45 23.45
C ASP A 599 11.72 -40.85 23.99
N ARG A 600 11.67 -39.60 24.50
CA ARG A 600 12.78 -38.77 25.02
C ARG A 600 13.73 -38.21 23.97
N ASP A 601 13.21 -37.82 22.81
CA ASP A 601 13.94 -37.04 21.81
C ASP A 601 14.00 -35.53 22.15
N GLY A 602 13.14 -35.04 23.07
CA GLY A 602 13.12 -33.67 23.59
C GLY A 602 12.17 -32.71 22.87
N ILE A 603 11.19 -33.27 22.14
CA ILE A 603 10.10 -32.58 21.45
C ILE A 603 8.78 -33.04 22.10
N SER A 604 7.77 -32.18 22.17
CA SER A 604 6.56 -32.40 22.98
C SER A 604 5.29 -31.88 22.29
N GLY A 605 5.15 -32.18 21.00
CA GLY A 605 4.05 -31.71 20.16
C GLY A 605 2.68 -32.14 20.68
N ARG A 606 1.74 -31.19 20.76
CA ARG A 606 0.34 -31.42 21.19
C ARG A 606 -0.66 -30.66 20.33
N ALA A 607 -1.90 -31.12 20.27
CA ALA A 607 -2.97 -30.36 19.64
C ALA A 607 -3.40 -29.16 20.52
N HIS A 608 -3.98 -28.14 19.89
CA HIS A 608 -4.79 -27.14 20.57
C HIS A 608 -6.23 -27.66 20.64
N VAL A 609 -6.78 -27.85 21.83
CA VAL A 609 -8.18 -28.21 22.02
C VAL A 609 -8.98 -26.96 22.37
N LEU A 610 -9.90 -26.59 21.46
CA LEU A 610 -10.69 -25.37 21.63
C LEU A 610 -11.73 -25.52 22.75
N SER A 611 -12.29 -24.41 23.22
CA SER A 611 -13.22 -24.38 24.36
C SER A 611 -14.54 -25.14 24.15
N ASP A 612 -14.87 -25.52 22.92
CA ASP A 612 -15.99 -26.40 22.55
C ASP A 612 -15.60 -27.87 22.35
N GLY A 613 -14.31 -28.19 22.39
CA GLY A 613 -13.74 -29.52 22.22
C GLY A 613 -13.29 -29.90 20.80
N ARG A 614 -13.37 -29.00 19.82
CA ARG A 614 -12.79 -29.22 18.47
C ARG A 614 -11.26 -29.10 18.48
N VAL A 615 -10.60 -29.77 17.53
CA VAL A 615 -9.15 -29.65 17.32
C VAL A 615 -8.84 -28.46 16.42
N GLY A 616 -8.08 -27.52 16.95
CA GLY A 616 -7.55 -26.37 16.23
C GLY A 616 -6.52 -26.77 15.15
N ARG A 617 -6.50 -26.06 14.01
CA ARG A 617 -5.54 -26.36 12.90
C ARG A 617 -5.09 -25.14 12.08
N LEU A 618 -5.83 -24.03 12.08
CA LEU A 618 -5.54 -22.82 11.31
C LEU A 618 -5.09 -21.68 12.24
N GLY A 619 -4.34 -20.72 11.68
CA GLY A 619 -3.68 -19.66 12.45
C GLY A 619 -2.31 -20.07 13.03
N TRP A 620 -1.68 -19.13 13.75
CA TRP A 620 -0.32 -19.30 14.30
C TRP A 620 -0.26 -20.12 15.59
N LYS A 621 -1.33 -20.13 16.38
CA LYS A 621 -1.47 -21.00 17.57
C LYS A 621 -2.56 -22.05 17.36
N ALA A 622 -2.76 -22.46 16.11
CA ALA A 622 -3.81 -23.39 15.67
C ALA A 622 -5.24 -22.99 16.07
N GLN A 623 -5.48 -21.74 16.50
CA GLN A 623 -6.65 -21.36 17.30
C GLN A 623 -8.02 -21.41 16.57
N VAL A 624 -8.06 -21.77 15.29
CA VAL A 624 -9.30 -21.92 14.51
C VAL A 624 -9.42 -23.34 13.95
N PRO A 625 -10.59 -24.01 14.03
CA PRO A 625 -10.69 -25.45 13.77
C PRO A 625 -10.99 -25.82 12.30
N GLY A 626 -11.34 -24.85 11.45
CA GLY A 626 -11.64 -25.10 10.03
C GLY A 626 -11.82 -23.82 9.21
N LEU A 627 -11.79 -23.94 7.89
CA LEU A 627 -11.59 -22.81 6.98
C LEU A 627 -12.78 -21.83 6.92
N ALA A 628 -14.01 -22.33 7.01
CA ALA A 628 -15.20 -21.48 7.11
C ALA A 628 -15.19 -20.62 8.39
N GLU A 629 -14.74 -21.18 9.51
CA GLU A 629 -14.57 -20.44 10.77
C GLU A 629 -13.42 -19.43 10.64
N PHE A 630 -12.33 -19.76 9.94
CA PHE A 630 -11.19 -18.86 9.73
C PHE A 630 -11.53 -17.64 8.87
N VAL A 631 -12.31 -17.82 7.80
CA VAL A 631 -12.82 -16.69 7.01
C VAL A 631 -13.73 -15.81 7.86
N ARG A 632 -14.59 -16.40 8.70
CA ARG A 632 -15.49 -15.64 9.59
C ARG A 632 -14.76 -14.93 10.73
N ASP A 633 -13.73 -15.55 11.29
CA ASP A 633 -12.84 -14.95 12.28
C ASP A 633 -12.11 -13.75 11.67
N ALA A 634 -11.43 -13.92 10.53
CA ALA A 634 -10.66 -12.85 9.90
C ALA A 634 -11.52 -11.63 9.50
N MET A 635 -12.69 -11.85 8.88
CA MET A 635 -13.59 -10.75 8.48
C MET A 635 -14.09 -9.94 9.67
N ALA A 636 -14.39 -10.59 10.81
CA ALA A 636 -14.80 -9.90 12.02
C ALA A 636 -13.60 -9.28 12.78
N ALA A 637 -12.59 -10.07 13.08
CA ALA A 637 -11.48 -9.72 13.98
C ALA A 637 -10.50 -8.72 13.38
N GLU A 638 -10.25 -8.76 12.07
CA GLU A 638 -9.24 -7.91 11.39
C GLU A 638 -9.86 -6.75 10.59
N MET A 639 -11.14 -6.85 10.20
CA MET A 639 -11.83 -5.85 9.37
C MET A 639 -13.12 -5.29 9.99
N GLY A 640 -13.69 -5.92 11.02
CA GLY A 640 -14.92 -5.48 11.68
C GLY A 640 -16.22 -5.75 10.91
N ILE A 641 -16.23 -6.64 9.92
CA ILE A 641 -17.40 -6.90 9.05
C ILE A 641 -18.33 -7.94 9.69
N THR A 642 -19.64 -7.68 9.73
CA THR A 642 -20.65 -8.62 10.22
C THR A 642 -21.10 -9.63 9.17
N LEU A 643 -21.50 -10.80 9.67
CA LEU A 643 -21.69 -12.01 8.89
C LEU A 643 -22.99 -12.70 9.29
N PRO A 644 -23.71 -13.34 8.35
CA PRO A 644 -24.98 -14.00 8.64
C PRO A 644 -24.77 -15.21 9.55
N VAL A 645 -25.78 -15.55 10.35
CA VAL A 645 -25.80 -16.78 11.16
C VAL A 645 -25.81 -18.01 10.23
N GLN A 646 -24.87 -18.94 10.42
CA GLN A 646 -24.79 -20.23 9.72
C GLN A 646 -24.77 -21.36 10.76
N GLU A 647 -25.52 -22.44 10.52
CA GLU A 647 -25.66 -23.54 11.48
C GLU A 647 -24.34 -24.34 11.62
N GLY A 648 -23.84 -24.48 12.85
CA GLY A 648 -22.60 -25.21 13.15
C GLY A 648 -21.31 -24.38 13.07
N LEU A 649 -21.39 -23.10 12.69
CA LEU A 649 -20.28 -22.15 12.78
C LEU A 649 -20.41 -21.29 14.04
N THR A 650 -19.29 -20.93 14.66
CA THR A 650 -19.23 -20.22 15.95
C THR A 650 -18.41 -18.93 15.91
N PHE A 651 -17.64 -18.69 14.86
CA PHE A 651 -16.80 -17.49 14.70
C PHE A 651 -17.53 -16.39 13.90
N GLY A 652 -17.02 -15.16 14.02
CA GLY A 652 -17.57 -13.95 13.39
C GLY A 652 -18.66 -13.25 14.20
N ILE A 653 -18.78 -11.93 14.02
CA ILE A 653 -19.86 -11.09 14.57
C ILE A 653 -21.06 -11.08 13.60
N THR A 654 -22.26 -10.76 14.10
CA THR A 654 -23.53 -10.87 13.34
C THR A 654 -24.44 -9.65 13.40
N GLU A 655 -24.18 -8.76 14.38
CA GLU A 655 -24.87 -7.49 14.62
C GLU A 655 -23.85 -6.57 15.31
N ASP A 656 -23.80 -5.27 14.99
CA ASP A 656 -23.05 -4.27 15.76
C ASP A 656 -23.81 -2.95 16.05
N SER A 657 -23.21 -1.78 15.84
CA SER A 657 -23.78 -0.44 16.09
C SER A 657 -23.07 0.70 15.32
N ASP A 658 -22.35 0.44 14.22
CA ASP A 658 -21.64 1.49 13.46
C ASP A 658 -22.58 2.44 12.66
N GLY A 659 -23.76 1.94 12.25
CA GLY A 659 -24.76 2.67 11.48
C GLY A 659 -25.01 2.14 10.06
N VAL A 660 -24.25 1.13 9.63
CA VAL A 660 -24.48 0.31 8.44
C VAL A 660 -25.61 -0.71 8.74
N ALA A 661 -25.91 -1.65 7.84
CA ALA A 661 -27.10 -2.48 7.90
C ALA A 661 -26.76 -3.98 7.94
N ASP A 662 -26.80 -4.55 9.14
CA ASP A 662 -26.37 -5.93 9.39
C ASP A 662 -27.18 -6.98 8.58
N PRO A 663 -26.54 -8.04 8.04
CA PRO A 663 -25.11 -8.20 7.87
C PRO A 663 -24.61 -7.60 6.54
N GLU A 664 -23.42 -6.98 6.54
CA GLU A 664 -22.79 -6.36 5.35
C GLU A 664 -22.52 -7.36 4.22
N LEU A 665 -22.41 -8.65 4.56
CA LEU A 665 -22.23 -9.75 3.63
C LEU A 665 -23.39 -10.75 3.66
N THR A 666 -23.71 -11.28 2.49
CA THR A 666 -24.66 -12.38 2.33
C THR A 666 -24.00 -13.73 2.58
N VAL A 667 -24.81 -14.77 2.84
CA VAL A 667 -24.32 -16.15 2.99
C VAL A 667 -23.52 -16.56 1.75
N ASP A 668 -24.09 -16.34 0.57
CA ASP A 668 -23.47 -16.62 -0.73
C ASP A 668 -22.09 -15.95 -0.88
N ALA A 669 -21.92 -14.71 -0.42
CA ALA A 669 -20.65 -13.99 -0.50
C ALA A 669 -19.58 -14.59 0.44
N VAL A 670 -19.95 -14.97 1.66
CA VAL A 670 -19.04 -15.61 2.63
C VAL A 670 -18.67 -17.02 2.17
N GLU A 671 -19.62 -17.78 1.62
CA GLU A 671 -19.36 -19.12 1.10
C GLU A 671 -18.54 -19.10 -0.21
N ASP A 672 -18.72 -18.10 -1.07
CA ASP A 672 -17.90 -17.94 -2.29
C ASP A 672 -16.48 -17.46 -1.94
N LEU A 673 -16.30 -16.56 -0.98
CA LEU A 673 -14.98 -16.19 -0.43
C LEU A 673 -14.28 -17.42 0.18
N THR A 674 -15.01 -18.21 0.97
CA THR A 674 -14.49 -19.47 1.56
C THR A 674 -14.10 -20.46 0.46
N PHE A 675 -14.90 -20.58 -0.60
CA PHE A 675 -14.58 -21.43 -1.75
C PHE A 675 -13.32 -20.94 -2.50
N PHE A 676 -13.17 -19.64 -2.72
CA PHE A 676 -11.95 -19.07 -3.33
C PHE A 676 -10.70 -19.46 -2.53
N VAL A 677 -10.69 -19.22 -1.22
CA VAL A 677 -9.54 -19.58 -0.35
C VAL A 677 -9.32 -21.10 -0.28
N ALA A 678 -10.39 -21.91 -0.21
CA ALA A 678 -10.30 -23.37 -0.22
C ALA A 678 -9.72 -23.93 -1.54
N MET A 679 -9.86 -23.19 -2.63
CA MET A 679 -9.36 -23.57 -3.94
C MET A 679 -7.98 -22.99 -4.26
N LEU A 680 -7.40 -22.08 -3.47
CA LEU A 680 -6.02 -21.61 -3.68
C LEU A 680 -5.03 -22.79 -3.63
N ALA A 681 -4.28 -22.99 -4.71
CA ALA A 681 -3.30 -24.05 -4.81
C ALA A 681 -2.24 -23.96 -3.69
N ALA A 682 -1.84 -25.10 -3.13
CA ALA A 682 -0.56 -25.17 -2.43
C ALA A 682 0.57 -24.89 -3.45
N PRO A 683 1.65 -24.17 -3.08
CA PRO A 683 2.70 -23.79 -4.01
C PRO A 683 3.33 -25.00 -4.72
N PRO A 684 3.63 -24.89 -6.03
CA PRO A 684 4.31 -25.95 -6.74
C PRO A 684 5.78 -26.01 -6.32
N ARG A 685 6.30 -27.22 -6.07
CA ARG A 685 7.73 -27.44 -5.78
C ARG A 685 8.60 -26.89 -6.92
N GLN A 686 9.60 -26.07 -6.58
CA GLN A 686 10.36 -25.32 -7.59
C GLN A 686 11.27 -26.22 -8.46
N PRO A 687 11.61 -25.79 -9.68
CA PRO A 687 12.60 -26.45 -10.52
C PRO A 687 13.92 -26.67 -9.75
N GLY A 688 14.37 -27.91 -9.66
CA GLY A 688 15.53 -28.29 -8.84
C GLY A 688 15.20 -29.15 -7.62
N ALA A 689 13.91 -29.34 -7.27
CA ALA A 689 13.46 -30.24 -6.20
C ALA A 689 13.93 -31.72 -6.32
N THR A 690 14.41 -32.13 -7.50
CA THR A 690 14.98 -33.46 -7.77
C THR A 690 16.47 -33.42 -8.10
N SER A 691 17.17 -32.33 -7.77
CA SER A 691 18.62 -32.23 -7.90
C SER A 691 19.33 -33.10 -6.84
N GLU A 692 20.57 -33.50 -7.11
CA GLU A 692 21.38 -34.25 -6.13
C GLU A 692 21.57 -33.46 -4.83
N GLU A 693 21.62 -32.13 -4.92
CA GLU A 693 21.75 -31.22 -3.78
C GLU A 693 20.45 -31.10 -2.96
N ALA A 694 19.29 -30.87 -3.59
CA ALA A 694 18.01 -30.85 -2.88
C ALA A 694 17.65 -32.23 -2.26
N LEU A 695 18.02 -33.34 -2.92
CA LEU A 695 17.82 -34.68 -2.37
C LEU A 695 18.78 -34.99 -1.20
N ARG A 696 20.03 -34.50 -1.25
CA ARG A 696 20.95 -34.50 -0.10
C ARG A 696 20.40 -33.63 1.03
N GLY A 697 19.88 -32.44 0.71
CA GLY A 697 19.24 -31.53 1.66
C GLY A 697 18.07 -32.17 2.39
N GLN A 698 17.19 -32.89 1.67
CA GLN A 698 16.11 -33.65 2.29
C GLN A 698 16.65 -34.70 3.28
N ALA A 699 17.60 -35.52 2.85
CA ALA A 699 18.18 -36.55 3.72
C ALA A 699 18.90 -35.96 4.94
N LEU A 700 19.51 -34.77 4.80
CA LEU A 700 20.11 -34.04 5.91
C LEU A 700 19.05 -33.50 6.88
N PHE A 701 18.01 -32.83 6.37
CA PHE A 701 16.85 -32.31 7.13
C PHE A 701 16.18 -33.39 7.97
N GLU A 702 15.95 -34.57 7.38
CA GLU A 702 15.47 -35.76 8.09
C GLU A 702 16.51 -36.24 9.14
N SER A 703 17.79 -36.34 8.79
CA SER A 703 18.84 -36.85 9.69
C SER A 703 19.15 -35.97 10.91
N ILE A 704 18.90 -34.65 10.83
CA ILE A 704 19.08 -33.72 11.97
C ILE A 704 17.80 -33.52 12.79
N ARG A 705 16.74 -34.27 12.48
CA ARG A 705 15.41 -34.25 13.15
C ARG A 705 14.55 -33.00 12.91
N CYS A 706 14.76 -32.24 11.83
CA CYS A 706 13.78 -31.20 11.46
C CYS A 706 12.40 -31.83 11.14
N ALA A 707 12.42 -33.03 10.56
CA ALA A 707 11.23 -33.78 10.16
C ALA A 707 10.44 -34.43 11.33
N THR A 708 10.84 -34.22 12.59
CA THR A 708 10.02 -34.66 13.75
C THR A 708 8.76 -33.80 13.85
N CYS A 709 8.87 -32.47 13.90
CA CYS A 709 7.72 -31.56 13.88
C CYS A 709 7.27 -31.21 12.44
N HIS A 710 8.23 -31.05 11.52
CA HIS A 710 7.92 -30.79 10.10
C HIS A 710 7.63 -32.09 9.35
N VAL A 711 6.60 -32.81 9.80
CA VAL A 711 6.17 -34.12 9.29
C VAL A 711 5.91 -34.03 7.77
N PRO A 712 6.66 -34.77 6.92
CA PRO A 712 6.67 -34.53 5.47
C PRO A 712 5.32 -34.67 4.75
N VAL A 713 4.41 -35.49 5.29
CA VAL A 713 3.09 -35.78 4.74
C VAL A 713 2.11 -36.05 5.88
N LEU A 714 0.97 -35.37 5.88
CA LEU A 714 -0.23 -35.81 6.60
C LEU A 714 -1.28 -36.32 5.59
N PRO A 715 -2.05 -37.37 5.93
CA PRO A 715 -3.17 -37.79 5.09
C PRO A 715 -4.38 -36.86 5.25
N ALA A 716 -5.20 -36.76 4.19
CA ALA A 716 -6.45 -36.01 4.20
C ALA A 716 -7.54 -36.74 3.41
N THR A 717 -8.80 -36.33 3.56
CA THR A 717 -9.91 -36.78 2.70
C THR A 717 -10.56 -35.57 2.01
N LEU A 718 -10.29 -35.41 0.72
CA LEU A 718 -10.69 -34.23 -0.07
C LEU A 718 -11.46 -34.66 -1.32
N ASP A 719 -12.54 -33.95 -1.65
CA ASP A 719 -13.46 -34.26 -2.75
C ASP A 719 -14.01 -35.73 -2.73
N GLY A 720 -13.90 -36.42 -1.57
CA GLY A 720 -14.29 -37.82 -1.36
C GLY A 720 -13.17 -38.86 -1.53
N GLU A 721 -11.95 -38.44 -1.87
CA GLU A 721 -10.79 -39.32 -2.05
C GLU A 721 -9.76 -39.11 -0.91
N ARG A 722 -9.08 -40.20 -0.48
CA ARG A 722 -7.96 -40.07 0.47
C ARG A 722 -6.70 -39.65 -0.29
N ILE A 723 -6.09 -38.55 0.14
CA ILE A 723 -4.89 -37.96 -0.45
C ILE A 723 -3.75 -37.85 0.58
N ASP A 724 -2.53 -37.73 0.08
CA ASP A 724 -1.33 -37.38 0.85
C ASP A 724 -1.08 -35.87 0.70
N VAL A 725 -1.09 -35.11 1.79
CA VAL A 725 -0.86 -33.65 1.82
C VAL A 725 0.60 -33.38 2.23
N PRO A 726 1.49 -32.94 1.31
CA PRO A 726 2.93 -32.91 1.55
C PRO A 726 3.40 -31.59 2.21
N LEU A 727 2.78 -31.22 3.34
CA LEU A 727 2.89 -29.89 3.95
C LEU A 727 4.14 -29.64 4.79
N TYR A 728 4.88 -30.67 5.21
CA TYR A 728 6.02 -30.54 6.15
C TYR A 728 5.62 -29.87 7.48
N SER A 729 4.57 -30.39 8.11
CA SER A 729 4.00 -29.93 9.38
C SER A 729 3.06 -31.01 9.93
N ASP A 730 3.11 -31.22 11.24
CA ASP A 730 2.18 -32.05 12.03
C ASP A 730 0.89 -31.32 12.44
N LEU A 731 0.84 -29.99 12.24
CA LEU A 731 -0.18 -29.06 12.74
C LEU A 731 -0.28 -28.95 14.27
N LEU A 732 0.73 -29.41 15.00
CA LEU A 732 0.79 -29.38 16.46
C LEU A 732 1.45 -28.10 16.99
N LEU A 733 1.15 -27.78 18.26
CA LEU A 733 1.80 -26.76 19.06
C LEU A 733 3.14 -27.29 19.62
N HIS A 734 4.18 -26.46 19.56
CA HIS A 734 5.49 -26.69 20.15
C HIS A 734 6.05 -25.42 20.81
N ASP A 735 6.84 -25.56 21.88
CA ASP A 735 7.65 -24.47 22.44
C ASP A 735 8.69 -23.98 21.42
N ALA A 736 8.39 -22.87 20.77
CA ALA A 736 9.23 -22.25 19.75
C ALA A 736 10.11 -21.13 20.32
N MET A 737 9.82 -20.62 21.52
CA MET A 737 10.51 -19.46 22.13
C MET A 737 11.46 -19.84 23.28
N GLY A 738 11.25 -20.99 23.94
CA GLY A 738 12.01 -21.43 25.10
C GLY A 738 11.48 -20.88 26.42
N GLN A 739 11.97 -21.44 27.54
CA GLN A 739 11.56 -21.16 28.93
C GLN A 739 11.59 -19.70 29.42
N SER A 740 12.04 -18.75 28.60
CA SER A 740 12.00 -17.30 28.88
C SER A 740 11.37 -16.49 27.75
N GLY A 741 10.65 -17.14 26.84
CA GLY A 741 9.81 -16.48 25.86
C GLY A 741 8.59 -15.87 26.55
N ILE A 742 8.21 -14.67 26.12
CA ILE A 742 7.00 -13.98 26.52
C ILE A 742 6.25 -13.68 25.22
N GLY A 743 4.96 -13.94 25.22
CA GLY A 743 4.08 -13.80 24.06
C GLY A 743 2.62 -13.77 24.52
N ILE A 744 1.72 -13.96 23.59
CA ILE A 744 0.27 -13.83 23.80
C ILE A 744 -0.38 -15.19 23.79
N GLU A 745 -1.05 -15.56 24.90
CA GLU A 745 -1.79 -16.82 25.00
C GLU A 745 -3.09 -16.78 24.19
N ASP A 746 -3.51 -17.95 23.70
CA ASP A 746 -4.69 -18.09 22.85
C ASP A 746 -5.35 -19.45 23.13
N GLY A 747 -6.55 -19.47 23.73
CA GLY A 747 -7.23 -20.70 24.13
C GLY A 747 -6.47 -21.52 25.18
N ASP A 748 -6.01 -22.72 24.82
CA ASP A 748 -5.09 -23.53 25.64
C ASP A 748 -3.61 -23.36 25.27
N ALA A 749 -3.29 -22.62 24.21
CA ALA A 749 -1.93 -22.41 23.72
C ALA A 749 -1.21 -21.33 24.54
N GLY A 750 -0.27 -21.77 25.39
CA GLY A 750 0.50 -20.90 26.28
C GLY A 750 1.46 -19.98 25.53
N MET A 751 2.08 -19.03 26.24
CA MET A 751 2.85 -17.93 25.64
C MET A 751 3.85 -18.37 24.55
N THR A 752 4.63 -19.43 24.80
CA THR A 752 5.76 -19.81 23.94
C THR A 752 5.42 -20.83 22.84
N GLU A 753 4.19 -21.35 22.85
CA GLU A 753 3.75 -22.45 21.98
C GLU A 753 3.22 -21.95 20.63
N PHE A 754 3.71 -22.50 19.51
CA PHE A 754 3.24 -22.14 18.16
C PHE A 754 3.00 -23.38 17.31
N ARG A 755 2.03 -23.28 16.40
CA ARG A 755 1.73 -24.33 15.42
C ARG A 755 2.85 -24.41 14.39
N THR A 756 3.31 -25.61 14.04
CA THR A 756 4.25 -25.77 12.91
C THR A 756 3.63 -25.19 11.62
N PRO A 757 4.25 -24.20 10.95
CA PRO A 757 3.75 -23.72 9.66
C PRO A 757 4.07 -24.73 8.55
N PRO A 758 3.23 -24.83 7.49
CA PRO A 758 3.58 -25.63 6.32
C PRO A 758 4.80 -25.02 5.61
N LEU A 759 5.74 -25.84 5.15
CA LEU A 759 6.99 -25.37 4.53
C LEU A 759 6.91 -25.21 3.00
N TRP A 760 5.70 -25.18 2.43
CA TRP A 760 5.52 -24.98 0.99
C TRP A 760 5.66 -23.50 0.57
N GLY A 761 6.31 -23.24 -0.56
CA GLY A 761 6.49 -21.89 -1.11
C GLY A 761 7.43 -20.96 -0.34
N LEU A 762 8.22 -21.47 0.63
CA LEU A 762 9.10 -20.66 1.50
C LEU A 762 9.91 -19.62 0.72
N SER A 763 10.53 -20.01 -0.39
CA SER A 763 11.37 -19.14 -1.24
C SER A 763 10.67 -17.91 -1.82
N ARG A 764 9.36 -17.73 -1.57
CA ARG A 764 8.53 -16.62 -2.04
C ARG A 764 7.68 -15.96 -0.96
N THR A 765 7.77 -16.37 0.31
CA THR A 765 6.83 -15.95 1.38
C THR A 765 7.49 -15.30 2.60
N ALA A 766 8.74 -14.83 2.46
CA ALA A 766 9.42 -13.99 3.46
C ALA A 766 8.63 -12.69 3.74
N PRO A 767 8.65 -12.15 4.98
CA PRO A 767 9.47 -12.56 6.13
C PRO A 767 8.95 -13.81 6.86
N TYR A 768 9.82 -14.46 7.63
CA TYR A 768 9.57 -15.75 8.30
C TYR A 768 9.45 -15.60 9.82
N LEU A 769 9.00 -16.70 10.46
CA LEU A 769 8.62 -16.82 11.86
C LEU A 769 7.33 -16.04 12.20
N HIS A 770 6.71 -16.36 13.34
CA HIS A 770 5.38 -15.83 13.70
C HIS A 770 5.37 -14.30 13.87
N ASP A 771 6.53 -13.72 14.17
CA ASP A 771 6.78 -12.31 14.47
C ASP A 771 7.40 -11.53 13.31
N ALA A 772 7.68 -12.20 12.17
CA ALA A 772 8.47 -11.67 11.07
C ALA A 772 9.93 -11.32 11.40
N SER A 773 10.54 -11.93 12.43
CA SER A 773 11.92 -11.61 12.87
C SER A 773 13.04 -12.08 11.93
N ALA A 774 12.74 -12.88 10.90
CA ALA A 774 13.75 -13.39 9.94
C ALA A 774 13.43 -12.99 8.49
N ASP A 775 14.46 -12.59 7.73
CA ASP A 775 14.35 -12.26 6.29
C ASP A 775 14.77 -13.43 5.38
N THR A 776 15.58 -14.36 5.90
CA THR A 776 16.08 -15.55 5.19
C THR A 776 15.69 -16.86 5.88
N ILE A 777 15.73 -17.95 5.12
CA ILE A 777 15.48 -19.31 5.63
C ILE A 777 16.57 -19.73 6.65
N GLU A 778 17.83 -19.31 6.47
CA GLU A 778 18.90 -19.62 7.45
C GLU A 778 18.70 -18.85 8.77
N GLU A 779 18.31 -17.57 8.73
CA GLU A 779 17.92 -16.81 9.92
C GLU A 779 16.73 -17.45 10.63
N ALA A 780 15.70 -17.87 9.89
CA ALA A 780 14.53 -18.55 10.47
C ALA A 780 14.95 -19.82 11.24
N ILE A 781 15.77 -20.68 10.64
CA ILE A 781 16.33 -21.90 11.29
C ILE A 781 17.20 -21.55 12.52
N LEU A 782 17.90 -20.41 12.50
CA LEU A 782 18.73 -19.95 13.61
C LEU A 782 17.94 -19.21 14.71
N GLY A 783 16.77 -18.67 14.40
CA GLY A 783 15.86 -18.00 15.34
C GLY A 783 15.22 -18.99 16.33
N HIS A 784 14.65 -20.08 15.80
CA HIS A 784 14.02 -21.23 16.48
C HIS A 784 14.59 -21.56 17.87
N ARG A 785 13.75 -21.65 18.90
CA ARG A 785 14.13 -21.93 20.32
C ARG A 785 13.27 -23.06 20.92
N GLY A 786 13.24 -23.17 22.25
CA GLY A 786 12.55 -24.25 22.95
C GLY A 786 13.01 -25.65 22.53
N GLU A 787 12.06 -26.54 22.24
CA GLU A 787 12.27 -27.94 21.83
C GLU A 787 13.28 -28.06 20.67
N SER A 788 13.20 -27.16 19.70
CA SER A 788 14.06 -27.14 18.51
C SER A 788 15.55 -26.85 18.80
N ALA A 789 15.93 -26.52 20.04
CA ALA A 789 17.28 -26.06 20.38
C ALA A 789 18.40 -27.10 20.10
N GLU A 790 18.09 -28.40 20.14
CA GLU A 790 19.01 -29.46 19.71
C GLU A 790 19.14 -29.50 18.17
N VAL A 791 18.02 -29.44 17.44
CA VAL A 791 17.94 -29.45 15.96
C VAL A 791 18.68 -28.25 15.37
N ARG A 792 18.43 -27.04 15.88
CA ARG A 792 19.16 -25.82 15.51
C ARG A 792 20.66 -25.94 15.74
N ARG A 793 21.08 -26.59 16.84
CA ARG A 793 22.51 -26.82 17.13
C ARG A 793 23.12 -27.82 16.15
N ALA A 794 22.38 -28.87 15.78
CA ALA A 794 22.80 -29.82 14.75
C ALA A 794 23.00 -29.10 13.41
N PHE A 795 22.02 -28.31 12.95
CA PHE A 795 22.14 -27.49 11.74
C PHE A 795 23.37 -26.56 11.78
N ARG A 796 23.54 -25.78 12.86
CA ARG A 796 24.69 -24.85 13.02
C ARG A 796 26.05 -25.56 12.99
N ASN A 797 26.11 -26.82 13.41
CA ASN A 797 27.32 -27.64 13.42
C ASN A 797 27.60 -28.36 12.08
N LEU A 798 26.67 -28.32 11.12
CA LEU A 798 26.90 -28.89 9.79
C LEU A 798 27.96 -28.09 9.01
N PRO A 799 28.76 -28.76 8.15
CA PRO A 799 29.55 -28.09 7.13
C PRO A 799 28.71 -27.12 6.29
N GLU A 800 29.34 -26.06 5.79
CA GLU A 800 28.70 -25.02 4.96
C GLU A 800 27.95 -25.62 3.76
N ALA A 801 28.56 -26.59 3.06
CA ALA A 801 27.93 -27.29 1.94
C ALA A 801 26.81 -28.28 2.32
N ASP A 802 26.66 -28.63 3.60
CA ASP A 802 25.52 -29.41 4.11
C ASP A 802 24.38 -28.48 4.58
N ARG A 803 24.70 -27.31 5.13
CA ARG A 803 23.68 -26.26 5.38
C ARG A 803 23.10 -25.73 4.06
N ALA A 804 23.96 -25.41 3.10
CA ALA A 804 23.54 -24.99 1.75
C ALA A 804 22.60 -26.01 1.09
N ALA A 805 22.91 -27.31 1.18
CA ALA A 805 22.02 -28.36 0.66
C ALA A 805 20.63 -28.35 1.32
N ILE A 806 20.53 -28.12 2.65
CA ILE A 806 19.24 -27.97 3.35
C ILE A 806 18.49 -26.71 2.87
N LEU A 807 19.19 -25.58 2.67
CA LEU A 807 18.58 -24.35 2.16
C LEU A 807 18.05 -24.56 0.74
N THR A 808 18.86 -25.10 -0.18
CA THR A 808 18.44 -25.51 -1.54
C THR A 808 17.26 -26.50 -1.52
N PHE A 809 17.18 -27.38 -0.52
CA PHE A 809 16.01 -28.25 -0.34
C PHE A 809 14.75 -27.44 0.02
N LEU A 810 14.82 -26.54 1.01
CA LEU A 810 13.69 -25.71 1.47
C LEU A 810 13.25 -24.69 0.42
N GLU A 811 14.19 -24.10 -0.32
CA GLU A 811 13.90 -23.21 -1.45
C GLU A 811 13.08 -23.89 -2.56
N THR A 812 13.15 -25.22 -2.65
CA THR A 812 12.41 -26.03 -3.64
C THR A 812 11.05 -26.55 -3.16
N ARG A 813 10.60 -26.17 -1.96
CA ARG A 813 9.30 -26.57 -1.42
C ARG A 813 8.16 -25.62 -1.76
#